data_AF-Q24S76-F1
#
_entry.id   AF-Q24S76-F1
#
_cell.length_a   1.000
_cell.length_b   1.000
_cell.length_c   1.000
_cell.angle_alpha   90.00
_cell.angle_beta   90.00
_cell.angle_gamma   90.00
#
_symmetry.space_group_name_H-M   'P 1'
#
loop_
_entity.id
_entity.type
_entity.pdbx_description
1 polymer ?
#
loop_
_entity_poly.entity_id
_entity_poly.type
_entity_poly.pdbx_seq_one_letter_code
_entity_poly.pdbx_strand_id
1 'polypeptide(L)'
;MSGEDVKKVMNMRSLSQKITWILLGAVLLIFSVDQQAYASTTVSRLSGSDRYQTAVAISQSGWPDGAENVVITTGQNFPDALSAATLAGKNGAPILLAGPKGFSPETLQEIKRLSPKKAYIVGGLSVVPSNVESQLSANGITSTRLSGKDRYETAMAVARSVGMSKGIFIVPGESFADALSAAPLAAAEGMPIIPVPSDDLTKAQKNYFGRAKLSRVIILGGTKEIPQVIRSQFPAAEAITGTDPYARNIALLKEFSESLNSDRVFIATGQTYPDALAAAAYARLNNNAVILFNGNQVGAAAEKYFSEQVIDEVTVLGGEAAIASGTAQRLANLTPTVSEVKNIDVSVKENQSYTLPQTVEAKTNRGNWTQVPVTWNLTNVSTAKTGTYYYTGTVKGYEGTVELALTVEAGPSKVDTYSAEVIRGSDYSLPETVTVSMSDHSIKKLPVQWSSTPTATILNKAGTYTFQGTIEGTNLTTTLSLKVSEDKAIDFKDGSLEWAVKYALGKQSSTQPAYLSEVLELTSLNLDGYGIKDLTGLDACVNLRSLDLRNNFLKASQLSVLQKLTELEYLNLRNNDLEQVDALRNLTKLTHLDISVNIIKDFAPIRDLTRLTSLYLESNDTQDYSPTRAYYPMLKEKDFTL
;
A
#
# COMPACT_ATOMS: atom_id res chain seq x y z
N MET A 1 37.13 -44.98 25.72
CA MET A 1 36.25 -44.43 24.66
C MET A 1 35.73 -45.60 23.85
N SER A 2 34.41 -45.71 23.75
CA SER A 2 33.74 -46.85 23.11
C SER A 2 33.85 -46.75 21.58
N GLY A 3 33.67 -47.85 20.86
CA GLY A 3 33.71 -47.86 19.39
C GLY A 3 32.67 -46.96 18.71
N GLU A 4 31.65 -46.51 19.44
CA GLU A 4 30.65 -45.53 18.98
C GLU A 4 31.18 -44.08 19.01
N ASP A 5 32.05 -43.75 19.97
CA ASP A 5 32.64 -42.41 20.08
C ASP A 5 33.60 -42.12 18.91
N VAL A 6 34.26 -43.16 18.40
CA VAL A 6 35.17 -43.05 17.25
C VAL A 6 34.40 -42.85 15.93
N LYS A 7 33.22 -43.45 15.77
CA LYS A 7 32.34 -43.25 14.59
C LYS A 7 31.72 -41.85 14.56
N LYS A 8 31.36 -41.27 15.71
CA LYS A 8 30.86 -39.88 15.81
C LYS A 8 31.93 -38.86 15.44
N VAL A 9 33.17 -39.07 15.88
CA VAL A 9 34.31 -38.18 15.56
C VAL A 9 34.76 -38.31 14.09
N MET A 10 34.69 -39.51 13.49
CA MET A 10 34.98 -39.71 12.06
C MET A 10 33.92 -39.08 11.13
N ASN A 11 32.63 -39.15 11.48
CA ASN A 11 31.58 -38.52 10.66
C ASN A 11 31.64 -36.98 10.71
N MET A 12 32.03 -36.38 11.85
CA MET A 12 32.23 -34.93 11.96
C MET A 12 33.42 -34.41 11.12
N ARG A 13 34.50 -35.19 10.95
CA ARG A 13 35.63 -34.82 10.08
C ARG A 13 35.31 -34.91 8.59
N SER A 14 34.42 -35.82 8.18
CA SER A 14 33.96 -35.90 6.77
C SER A 14 32.97 -34.77 6.41
N LEU A 15 32.25 -34.23 7.39
CA LEU A 15 31.37 -33.08 7.22
C LEU A 15 32.15 -31.77 7.21
N SER A 16 33.18 -31.64 8.05
CA SER A 16 34.03 -30.44 8.06
C SER A 16 34.89 -30.32 6.79
N GLN A 17 35.37 -31.42 6.21
CA GLN A 17 36.11 -31.38 4.95
C GLN A 17 35.23 -31.09 3.72
N LYS A 18 33.95 -31.46 3.73
CA LYS A 18 33.00 -31.07 2.66
C LYS A 18 32.58 -29.60 2.75
N ILE A 19 32.59 -29.00 3.95
CA ILE A 19 32.30 -27.58 4.15
C ILE A 19 33.51 -26.71 3.75
N THR A 20 34.75 -27.20 3.87
CA THR A 20 35.95 -26.45 3.44
C THR A 20 36.15 -26.41 1.92
N TRP A 21 35.67 -27.39 1.15
CA TRP A 21 35.74 -27.34 -0.32
C TRP A 21 34.62 -26.52 -0.98
N ILE A 22 33.52 -26.25 -0.27
CA ILE A 22 32.46 -25.33 -0.73
C ILE A 22 32.87 -23.85 -0.49
N LEU A 23 33.78 -23.59 0.45
CA LEU A 23 34.29 -22.25 0.76
C LEU A 23 35.60 -21.87 0.04
N LEU A 24 36.32 -22.81 -0.57
CA LEU A 24 37.60 -22.55 -1.26
C LEU A 24 37.54 -22.65 -2.79
N GLY A 25 36.36 -22.94 -3.37
CA GLY A 25 36.09 -22.82 -4.82
C GLY A 25 35.63 -21.43 -5.27
N ALA A 26 35.50 -20.47 -4.34
CA ALA A 26 34.87 -19.17 -4.57
C ALA A 26 35.83 -17.98 -4.72
N VAL A 27 37.16 -18.20 -4.79
CA VAL A 27 38.13 -17.09 -4.96
C VAL A 27 39.05 -17.35 -6.15
N LEU A 28 38.44 -17.31 -7.34
CA LEU A 28 39.10 -16.83 -8.55
C LEU A 28 38.02 -16.29 -9.51
N LEU A 29 37.24 -15.33 -9.01
CA LEU A 29 36.44 -14.45 -9.85
C LEU A 29 37.42 -13.54 -10.57
N ILE A 30 37.71 -13.89 -11.81
CA ILE A 30 38.09 -12.92 -12.82
C ILE A 30 37.05 -11.81 -12.70
N PHE A 31 37.47 -10.61 -12.29
CA PHE A 31 36.66 -9.40 -12.43
C PHE A 31 36.52 -9.14 -13.92
N SER A 32 35.66 -9.91 -14.58
CA SER A 32 34.94 -9.42 -15.73
C SER A 32 34.10 -8.30 -15.14
N VAL A 33 34.49 -7.06 -15.40
CA VAL A 33 33.55 -5.95 -15.28
C VAL A 33 32.43 -6.34 -16.23
N ASP A 34 31.35 -6.93 -15.71
CA ASP A 34 30.11 -7.04 -16.45
C ASP A 34 29.75 -5.59 -16.78
N GLN A 35 30.02 -5.19 -18.01
CA GLN A 35 29.39 -3.99 -18.53
C GLN A 35 27.91 -4.33 -18.57
N GLN A 36 27.19 -3.95 -17.52
CA GLN A 36 25.74 -3.98 -17.50
C GLN A 36 25.26 -3.17 -18.70
N ALA A 37 24.81 -3.89 -19.73
CA ALA A 37 24.26 -3.29 -20.93
C ALA A 37 22.81 -2.92 -20.63
N TYR A 38 22.61 -1.78 -19.98
CA TYR A 38 21.27 -1.25 -19.75
C TYR A 38 20.56 -1.06 -21.10
N ALA A 39 19.28 -1.45 -21.17
CA ALA A 39 18.51 -1.25 -22.39
C ALA A 39 18.44 0.25 -22.70
N SER A 40 18.97 0.63 -23.87
CA SER A 40 18.99 2.02 -24.30
C SER A 40 17.59 2.47 -24.73
N THR A 41 17.27 3.72 -24.44
CA THR A 41 16.07 4.41 -24.94
C THR A 41 15.95 4.26 -26.45
N THR A 42 14.79 3.76 -26.88
CA THR A 42 14.51 3.50 -28.29
C THR A 42 14.02 4.76 -29.00
N VAL A 43 14.31 4.89 -30.29
CA VAL A 43 13.80 6.00 -31.12
C VAL A 43 12.92 5.43 -32.23
N SER A 44 11.70 5.94 -32.32
CA SER A 44 10.74 5.61 -33.39
C SER A 44 10.30 6.88 -34.12
N ARG A 45 9.75 6.75 -35.34
CA ARG A 45 9.25 7.89 -36.13
C ARG A 45 7.92 7.57 -36.78
N LEU A 46 6.99 8.50 -36.67
CA LEU A 46 5.71 8.51 -37.39
C LEU A 46 5.69 9.71 -38.34
N SER A 47 5.75 9.44 -39.64
CA SER A 47 5.83 10.47 -40.67
C SER A 47 5.33 9.97 -42.02
N GLY A 48 4.79 10.89 -42.82
CA GLY A 48 4.51 10.68 -44.24
C GLY A 48 5.33 11.61 -45.14
N SER A 49 5.08 11.56 -46.46
CA SER A 49 5.70 12.51 -47.40
C SER A 49 5.15 13.94 -47.25
N ASP A 50 3.97 14.06 -46.64
CA ASP A 50 3.35 15.31 -46.25
C ASP A 50 2.58 15.18 -44.92
N ARG A 51 1.98 16.29 -44.49
CA ARG A 51 1.18 16.38 -43.25
C ARG A 51 -0.05 15.47 -43.22
N TYR A 52 -0.66 15.21 -44.39
CA TYR A 52 -1.87 14.39 -44.47
C TYR A 52 -1.48 12.93 -44.19
N GLN A 53 -0.40 12.48 -44.83
CA GLN A 53 0.15 11.15 -44.59
C GLN A 53 0.76 10.98 -43.20
N THR A 54 1.36 12.02 -42.61
CA THR A 54 1.79 11.95 -41.18
C THR A 54 0.58 11.75 -40.26
N ALA A 55 -0.52 12.48 -40.48
CA ALA A 55 -1.74 12.28 -39.70
C ALA A 55 -2.31 10.86 -39.87
N VAL A 56 -2.23 10.28 -41.07
CA VAL A 56 -2.59 8.88 -41.34
C VAL A 56 -1.68 7.91 -40.57
N ALA A 57 -0.36 8.11 -40.57
CA ALA A 57 0.58 7.25 -39.84
C ALA A 57 0.34 7.27 -38.32
N ILE A 58 0.02 8.46 -37.76
CA ILE A 58 -0.35 8.62 -36.35
C ILE A 58 -1.67 7.90 -36.06
N SER A 59 -2.66 8.03 -36.94
CA SER A 59 -3.95 7.34 -36.84
C SER A 59 -3.81 5.82 -36.84
N GLN A 60 -2.96 5.27 -37.72
CA GLN A 60 -2.70 3.82 -37.78
C GLN A 60 -2.02 3.29 -36.53
N SER A 61 -1.15 4.10 -35.91
CA SER A 61 -0.45 3.73 -34.68
C SER A 61 -1.34 3.79 -33.44
N GLY A 62 -2.18 4.82 -33.33
CA GLY A 62 -3.07 5.00 -32.18
C GLY A 62 -4.38 4.22 -32.24
N TRP A 63 -4.86 3.92 -33.44
CA TRP A 63 -6.14 3.24 -33.68
C TRP A 63 -5.97 2.07 -34.66
N PRO A 64 -5.18 1.04 -34.31
CA PRO A 64 -4.93 -0.10 -35.19
C PRO A 64 -6.22 -0.86 -35.53
N ASP A 65 -7.15 -0.94 -34.58
CA ASP A 65 -8.41 -1.70 -34.69
C ASP A 65 -9.60 -0.85 -35.18
N GLY A 66 -9.36 0.41 -35.55
CA GLY A 66 -10.39 1.37 -35.96
C GLY A 66 -10.80 2.35 -34.87
N ALA A 67 -11.73 3.27 -35.18
CA ALA A 67 -12.19 4.30 -34.25
C ALA A 67 -13.68 4.60 -34.43
N GLU A 68 -14.43 4.74 -33.34
CA GLU A 68 -15.87 5.05 -33.42
C GLU A 68 -16.13 6.45 -33.99
N ASN A 69 -15.23 7.39 -33.70
CA ASN A 69 -15.32 8.79 -34.10
C ASN A 69 -14.02 9.21 -34.81
N VAL A 70 -14.12 10.22 -35.68
CA VAL A 70 -12.95 10.91 -36.26
C VAL A 70 -13.11 12.42 -36.15
N VAL A 71 -12.02 13.14 -35.88
CA VAL A 71 -12.00 14.60 -35.92
C VAL A 71 -11.31 15.05 -37.20
N ILE A 72 -11.96 15.92 -37.96
CA ILE A 72 -11.48 16.45 -39.22
C ILE A 72 -11.20 17.94 -39.04
N THR A 73 -10.01 18.37 -39.45
CA THR A 73 -9.66 19.79 -39.50
C THR A 73 -8.86 20.12 -40.74
N THR A 74 -8.63 21.39 -40.99
CA THR A 74 -7.87 21.83 -42.17
C THR A 74 -6.40 21.44 -42.04
N GLY A 75 -5.84 20.97 -43.15
CA GLY A 75 -4.41 20.80 -43.34
C GLY A 75 -3.69 22.08 -43.78
N GLN A 76 -4.37 23.23 -43.94
CA GLN A 76 -3.80 24.42 -44.60
C GLN A 76 -3.60 25.70 -43.79
N ASN A 77 -4.61 26.24 -43.08
CA ASN A 77 -4.40 27.45 -42.26
C ASN A 77 -5.20 27.40 -40.95
N PHE A 78 -4.53 27.66 -39.84
CA PHE A 78 -4.62 26.85 -38.61
C PHE A 78 -5.28 27.41 -37.36
N PRO A 79 -5.85 28.63 -37.32
CA PRO A 79 -6.40 29.14 -36.07
C PRO A 79 -7.51 28.27 -35.45
N ASP A 80 -8.36 27.69 -36.30
CA ASP A 80 -9.50 26.86 -35.89
C ASP A 80 -9.07 25.47 -35.39
N ALA A 81 -7.95 24.96 -35.91
CA ALA A 81 -7.49 23.58 -35.70
C ALA A 81 -6.95 23.31 -34.29
N LEU A 82 -6.48 24.35 -33.58
CA LEU A 82 -5.88 24.22 -32.25
C LEU A 82 -6.85 23.64 -31.21
N SER A 83 -8.13 23.96 -31.34
CA SER A 83 -9.17 23.46 -30.44
C SER A 83 -9.52 21.98 -30.69
N ALA A 84 -9.17 21.44 -31.87
CA ALA A 84 -9.55 20.09 -32.30
C ALA A 84 -8.95 18.98 -31.42
N ALA A 85 -7.76 19.20 -30.82
CA ALA A 85 -7.13 18.23 -29.93
C ALA A 85 -8.01 17.85 -28.74
N THR A 86 -8.64 18.85 -28.10
CA THR A 86 -9.49 18.62 -26.93
C THR A 86 -10.77 17.87 -27.31
N LEU A 87 -11.30 18.12 -28.50
CA LEU A 87 -12.43 17.39 -29.04
C LEU A 87 -12.09 15.94 -29.39
N ALA A 88 -10.91 15.73 -29.97
CA ALA A 88 -10.37 14.41 -30.29
C ALA A 88 -10.18 13.58 -29.02
N GLY A 89 -9.56 14.17 -27.99
CA GLY A 89 -9.40 13.56 -26.67
C GLY A 89 -10.71 13.17 -26.03
N LYS A 90 -11.72 14.05 -26.04
CA LYS A 90 -13.06 13.73 -25.51
C LYS A 90 -13.72 12.54 -26.20
N ASN A 91 -13.53 12.41 -27.51
CA ASN A 91 -14.21 11.40 -28.32
C ASN A 91 -13.35 10.15 -28.58
N GLY A 92 -12.15 10.05 -27.99
CA GLY A 92 -11.19 8.97 -28.23
C GLY A 92 -10.86 8.79 -29.72
N ALA A 93 -10.75 9.91 -30.46
CA ALA A 93 -10.76 9.93 -31.93
C ALA A 93 -9.41 10.37 -32.52
N PRO A 94 -8.97 9.80 -33.66
CA PRO A 94 -7.86 10.35 -34.42
C PRO A 94 -8.23 11.71 -35.03
N ILE A 95 -7.20 12.53 -35.28
CA ILE A 95 -7.33 13.77 -36.05
C ILE A 95 -6.79 13.53 -37.46
N LEU A 96 -7.66 13.66 -38.45
CA LEU A 96 -7.29 13.61 -39.87
C LEU A 96 -7.44 15.00 -40.51
N LEU A 97 -6.64 15.23 -41.55
CA LEU A 97 -6.54 16.53 -42.20
C LEU A 97 -7.28 16.53 -43.55
N ALA A 98 -8.00 17.63 -43.81
CA ALA A 98 -8.63 17.90 -45.09
C ALA A 98 -7.90 19.04 -45.82
N GLY A 99 -7.70 18.88 -47.13
CA GLY A 99 -7.15 19.90 -48.00
C GLY A 99 -8.21 20.85 -48.56
N PRO A 100 -7.80 21.85 -49.36
CA PRO A 100 -8.72 22.84 -49.95
C PRO A 100 -9.67 22.24 -51.00
N LYS A 101 -9.37 21.02 -51.47
CA LYS A 101 -10.21 20.23 -52.39
C LYS A 101 -10.87 19.03 -51.70
N GLY A 102 -10.87 18.97 -50.37
CA GLY A 102 -11.36 17.82 -49.60
C GLY A 102 -10.23 16.86 -49.21
N PHE A 103 -10.56 15.60 -48.97
CA PHE A 103 -9.58 14.59 -48.56
C PHE A 103 -8.63 14.18 -49.69
N SER A 104 -7.37 13.91 -49.33
CA SER A 104 -6.45 13.19 -50.22
C SER A 104 -6.89 11.72 -50.36
N PRO A 105 -6.44 11.00 -51.41
CA PRO A 105 -6.71 9.57 -51.54
C PRO A 105 -6.31 8.76 -50.30
N GLU A 106 -5.17 9.08 -49.70
CA GLU A 106 -4.62 8.41 -48.52
C GLU A 106 -5.49 8.69 -47.28
N THR A 107 -5.90 9.95 -47.06
CA THR A 107 -6.82 10.26 -45.96
C THR A 107 -8.16 9.54 -46.13
N LEU A 108 -8.67 9.44 -47.36
CA LEU A 108 -9.93 8.73 -47.62
C LEU A 108 -9.80 7.22 -47.38
N GLN A 109 -8.66 6.63 -47.74
CA GLN A 109 -8.37 5.23 -47.43
C GLN A 109 -8.29 5.00 -45.92
N GLU A 110 -7.66 5.92 -45.18
CA GLU A 110 -7.58 5.83 -43.74
C GLU A 110 -8.95 5.98 -43.06
N ILE A 111 -9.81 6.88 -43.55
CA ILE A 111 -11.20 6.99 -43.07
C ILE A 111 -11.95 5.66 -43.25
N LYS A 112 -11.76 4.97 -44.38
CA LYS A 112 -12.36 3.66 -44.62
C LYS A 112 -11.80 2.59 -43.66
N ARG A 113 -10.48 2.58 -43.43
CA ARG A 113 -9.84 1.65 -42.48
C ARG A 113 -10.38 1.84 -41.07
N LEU A 114 -10.50 3.09 -40.63
CA LEU A 114 -11.03 3.43 -39.31
C LEU A 114 -12.51 3.06 -39.14
N SER A 115 -13.28 3.13 -40.23
CA SER A 115 -14.73 2.88 -40.26
C SER A 115 -15.52 3.64 -39.16
N PRO A 116 -15.34 4.97 -39.03
CA PRO A 116 -16.00 5.74 -37.97
C PRO A 116 -17.51 5.89 -38.25
N LYS A 117 -18.30 5.96 -37.18
CA LYS A 117 -19.74 6.23 -37.27
C LYS A 117 -20.02 7.73 -37.37
N LYS A 118 -19.20 8.53 -36.69
CA LYS A 118 -19.35 9.99 -36.62
C LYS A 118 -18.04 10.71 -36.94
N ALA A 119 -18.17 11.84 -37.62
CA ALA A 119 -17.09 12.76 -37.88
C ALA A 119 -17.39 14.14 -37.26
N TYR A 120 -16.41 14.74 -36.61
CA TYR A 120 -16.50 16.10 -36.12
C TYR A 120 -15.60 17.00 -36.95
N ILE A 121 -16.17 17.95 -37.66
CA ILE A 121 -15.43 18.88 -38.50
C ILE A 121 -15.18 20.16 -37.71
N VAL A 122 -13.91 20.51 -37.50
CA VAL A 122 -13.52 21.75 -36.82
C VAL A 122 -13.05 22.75 -37.86
N GLY A 123 -13.74 23.89 -37.93
CA GLY A 123 -13.45 24.98 -38.87
C GLY A 123 -14.58 25.25 -39.87
N GLY A 124 -14.64 26.50 -40.31
CA GLY A 124 -15.64 26.98 -41.26
C GLY A 124 -15.43 26.46 -42.69
N LEU A 125 -16.39 26.77 -43.58
CA LEU A 125 -16.36 26.35 -44.99
C LEU A 125 -15.17 26.92 -45.78
N SER A 126 -14.58 28.02 -45.33
CA SER A 126 -13.40 28.65 -45.95
C SER A 126 -12.13 27.83 -45.77
N VAL A 127 -12.05 26.99 -44.74
CA VAL A 127 -10.85 26.21 -44.39
C VAL A 127 -11.07 24.70 -44.51
N VAL A 128 -12.31 24.24 -44.31
CA VAL A 128 -12.72 22.86 -44.56
C VAL A 128 -13.95 22.88 -45.48
N PRO A 129 -13.77 22.68 -46.80
CA PRO A 129 -14.83 22.85 -47.80
C PRO A 129 -16.01 21.89 -47.59
N SER A 130 -17.19 22.25 -48.11
CA SER A 130 -18.43 21.44 -47.98
C SER A 130 -18.35 20.07 -48.66
N ASN A 131 -17.43 19.89 -49.63
CA ASN A 131 -17.24 18.59 -50.26
C ASN A 131 -16.67 17.54 -49.28
N VAL A 132 -16.05 17.95 -48.17
CA VAL A 132 -15.63 17.04 -47.09
C VAL A 132 -16.83 16.34 -46.46
N GLU A 133 -17.91 17.09 -46.17
CA GLU A 133 -19.16 16.52 -45.64
C GLU A 133 -19.80 15.57 -46.65
N SER A 134 -19.76 15.94 -47.94
CA SER A 134 -20.23 15.07 -49.03
C SER A 134 -19.42 13.77 -49.10
N GLN A 135 -18.09 13.83 -49.00
CA GLN A 135 -17.22 12.66 -48.97
C GLN A 135 -17.47 11.76 -47.74
N LEU A 136 -17.69 12.35 -46.55
CA LEU A 136 -18.02 11.60 -45.34
C LEU A 136 -19.37 10.89 -45.45
N SER A 137 -20.41 11.61 -45.90
CA SER A 137 -21.75 11.06 -46.07
C SER A 137 -21.80 9.92 -47.10
N ALA A 138 -21.04 10.04 -48.20
CA ALA A 138 -20.90 8.99 -49.20
C ALA A 138 -20.27 7.69 -48.66
N ASN A 139 -19.58 7.76 -47.51
CA ASN A 139 -19.05 6.59 -46.79
C ASN A 139 -19.92 6.21 -45.58
N GLY A 140 -21.15 6.73 -45.47
CA GLY A 140 -22.08 6.39 -44.39
C GLY A 140 -21.77 7.07 -43.05
N ILE A 141 -20.91 8.09 -43.04
CA ILE A 141 -20.42 8.74 -41.82
C ILE A 141 -21.25 10.00 -41.55
N THR A 142 -21.81 10.12 -40.35
CA THR A 142 -22.57 11.32 -39.96
C THR A 142 -21.60 12.41 -39.49
N SER A 143 -21.64 13.59 -40.10
CA SER A 143 -20.73 14.69 -39.75
C SER A 143 -21.41 15.83 -38.97
N THR A 144 -20.73 16.34 -37.94
CA THR A 144 -21.11 17.55 -37.19
C THR A 144 -20.02 18.60 -37.34
N ARG A 145 -20.37 19.80 -37.83
CA ARG A 145 -19.42 20.91 -37.96
C ARG A 145 -19.46 21.85 -36.76
N LEU A 146 -18.28 22.17 -36.23
CA LEU A 146 -18.04 23.13 -35.16
C LEU A 146 -17.18 24.27 -35.73
N SER A 147 -17.79 25.44 -35.88
CA SER A 147 -17.14 26.60 -36.49
C SER A 147 -17.74 27.91 -35.97
N GLY A 148 -16.95 28.97 -36.03
CA GLY A 148 -17.38 30.35 -35.81
C GLY A 148 -16.92 31.27 -36.93
N LYS A 149 -17.15 32.57 -36.76
CA LYS A 149 -16.67 33.59 -37.72
C LYS A 149 -15.15 33.73 -37.71
N ASP A 150 -14.53 33.39 -36.59
CA ASP A 150 -13.10 33.45 -36.36
C ASP A 150 -12.67 32.31 -35.43
N ARG A 151 -11.36 32.27 -35.15
CA ARG A 151 -10.71 31.27 -34.28
C ARG A 151 -11.25 31.25 -32.86
N TYR A 152 -11.68 32.39 -32.36
CA TYR A 152 -12.17 32.56 -31.00
C TYR A 152 -13.57 31.99 -30.87
N GLU A 153 -14.45 32.28 -31.83
CA GLU A 153 -15.79 31.70 -31.91
C GLU A 153 -15.74 30.18 -32.20
N THR A 154 -14.86 29.72 -33.10
CA THR A 154 -14.66 28.28 -33.36
C THR A 154 -14.22 27.55 -32.08
N ALA A 155 -13.23 28.09 -31.37
CA ALA A 155 -12.76 27.48 -30.12
C ALA A 155 -13.86 27.46 -29.04
N MET A 156 -14.71 28.49 -28.97
CA MET A 156 -15.86 28.48 -28.06
C MET A 156 -16.92 27.44 -28.46
N ALA A 157 -17.13 27.19 -29.76
CA ALA A 157 -18.01 26.13 -30.22
C ALA A 157 -17.47 24.75 -29.83
N VAL A 158 -16.16 24.52 -30.00
CA VAL A 158 -15.49 23.30 -29.56
C VAL A 158 -15.55 23.15 -28.04
N ALA A 159 -15.26 24.21 -27.28
CA ALA A 159 -15.30 24.19 -25.82
C ALA A 159 -16.69 23.83 -25.27
N ARG A 160 -17.77 24.30 -25.91
CA ARG A 160 -19.14 23.91 -25.55
C ARG A 160 -19.42 22.44 -25.86
N SER A 161 -18.91 21.95 -26.98
CA SER A 161 -19.01 20.53 -27.34
C SER A 161 -18.19 19.64 -26.40
N VAL A 162 -17.03 20.10 -25.92
CA VAL A 162 -16.17 19.37 -24.98
C VAL A 162 -16.76 19.41 -23.56
N GLY A 163 -17.26 20.57 -23.14
CA GLY A 163 -17.60 20.86 -21.76
C GLY A 163 -16.43 21.55 -21.05
N MET A 164 -16.76 22.42 -20.09
CA MET A 164 -15.78 23.25 -19.37
C MET A 164 -15.81 23.02 -17.85
N SER A 165 -16.54 22.01 -17.38
CA SER A 165 -16.73 21.74 -15.95
C SER A 165 -15.46 21.31 -15.22
N LYS A 166 -14.46 20.80 -15.96
CA LYS A 166 -13.15 20.43 -15.43
C LYS A 166 -12.14 21.58 -15.44
N GLY A 167 -12.50 22.71 -16.06
CA GLY A 167 -11.64 23.88 -16.21
C GLY A 167 -11.31 24.17 -17.68
N ILE A 168 -10.44 25.17 -17.90
CA ILE A 168 -10.01 25.61 -19.23
C ILE A 168 -8.52 25.95 -19.27
N PHE A 169 -7.93 25.83 -20.46
CA PHE A 169 -6.63 26.42 -20.78
C PHE A 169 -6.83 27.73 -21.54
N ILE A 170 -6.18 28.80 -21.12
CA ILE A 170 -6.15 30.08 -21.83
C ILE A 170 -4.78 30.23 -22.48
N VAL A 171 -4.78 30.45 -23.79
CA VAL A 171 -3.56 30.58 -24.59
C VAL A 171 -3.63 31.82 -25.48
N PRO A 172 -2.50 32.41 -25.88
CA PRO A 172 -2.51 33.56 -26.77
C PRO A 172 -3.00 33.11 -28.15
N GLY A 173 -4.02 33.77 -28.70
CA GLY A 173 -4.66 33.38 -29.95
C GLY A 173 -3.77 33.50 -31.18
N GLU A 174 -2.70 34.29 -31.08
CA GLU A 174 -1.69 34.48 -32.12
C GLU A 174 -0.41 33.63 -31.90
N SER A 175 -0.29 32.93 -30.75
CA SER A 175 0.86 32.06 -30.43
C SER A 175 0.51 30.59 -30.59
N PHE A 176 0.82 30.03 -31.75
CA PHE A 176 0.49 28.63 -32.08
C PHE A 176 1.22 27.63 -31.21
N ALA A 177 2.49 27.90 -30.90
CA ALA A 177 3.31 27.00 -30.10
C ALA A 177 2.72 26.80 -28.70
N ASP A 178 2.18 27.85 -28.06
CA ASP A 178 1.55 27.71 -26.73
C ASP A 178 0.29 26.86 -26.76
N ALA A 179 -0.55 27.02 -27.79
CA ALA A 179 -1.76 26.21 -27.94
C ALA A 179 -1.42 24.73 -28.20
N LEU A 180 -0.42 24.46 -29.04
CA LEU A 180 0.05 23.10 -29.28
C LEU A 180 0.68 22.49 -28.03
N SER A 181 1.41 23.27 -27.23
CA SER A 181 2.01 22.83 -25.97
C SER A 181 0.95 22.33 -24.99
N ALA A 182 -0.22 22.96 -24.97
CA ALA A 182 -1.33 22.56 -24.11
C ALA A 182 -2.16 21.41 -24.69
N ALA A 183 -2.14 21.17 -26.00
CA ALA A 183 -3.09 20.27 -26.69
C ALA A 183 -3.19 18.85 -26.11
N PRO A 184 -2.09 18.12 -25.84
CA PRO A 184 -2.17 16.76 -25.30
C PRO A 184 -2.74 16.74 -23.88
N LEU A 185 -2.32 17.67 -23.03
CA LEU A 185 -2.80 17.79 -21.65
C LEU A 185 -4.25 18.27 -21.58
N ALA A 186 -4.63 19.21 -22.44
CA ALA A 186 -6.00 19.66 -22.58
C ALA A 186 -6.93 18.52 -23.02
N ALA A 187 -6.46 17.65 -23.91
CA ALA A 187 -7.14 16.40 -24.25
C ALA A 187 -7.17 15.39 -23.08
N ALA A 188 -6.08 15.29 -22.30
CA ALA A 188 -5.94 14.42 -21.11
C ALA A 188 -6.98 14.75 -20.04
N GLU A 189 -6.96 16.01 -19.62
CA GLU A 189 -7.77 16.56 -18.56
C GLU A 189 -9.23 16.79 -18.99
N GLY A 190 -9.50 16.82 -20.30
CA GLY A 190 -10.81 17.22 -20.82
C GLY A 190 -11.11 18.68 -20.54
N MET A 191 -10.08 19.53 -20.56
CA MET A 191 -10.16 20.97 -20.40
C MET A 191 -9.97 21.62 -21.78
N PRO A 192 -10.95 22.34 -22.33
CA PRO A 192 -10.81 22.93 -23.66
C PRO A 192 -9.77 24.07 -23.69
N ILE A 193 -9.14 24.22 -24.84
CA ILE A 193 -8.20 25.33 -25.13
C ILE A 193 -8.98 26.53 -25.64
N ILE A 194 -8.83 27.65 -24.95
CA ILE A 194 -9.46 28.93 -25.23
C ILE A 194 -8.37 29.91 -25.70
N PRO A 195 -8.17 30.07 -27.02
CA PRO A 195 -7.35 31.15 -27.55
C PRO A 195 -8.02 32.49 -27.23
N VAL A 196 -7.22 33.49 -26.87
CA VAL A 196 -7.70 34.86 -26.60
C VAL A 196 -6.95 35.90 -27.45
N PRO A 197 -7.59 37.01 -27.84
CA PRO A 197 -6.91 38.09 -28.55
C PRO A 197 -5.77 38.71 -27.73
N SER A 198 -4.85 39.40 -28.39
CA SER A 198 -3.68 40.01 -27.76
C SER A 198 -3.99 41.28 -26.95
N ASP A 199 -5.18 41.84 -27.09
CA ASP A 199 -5.64 43.04 -26.40
C ASP A 199 -6.63 42.70 -25.27
N ASP A 200 -7.78 42.13 -25.59
CA ASP A 200 -8.84 41.82 -24.63
C ASP A 200 -9.70 40.63 -25.10
N LEU A 201 -10.47 40.04 -24.19
CA LEU A 201 -11.44 39.01 -24.52
C LEU A 201 -12.48 39.54 -25.52
N THR A 202 -12.85 38.70 -26.49
CA THR A 202 -13.98 39.02 -27.39
C THR A 202 -15.27 39.22 -26.58
N LYS A 203 -16.23 39.97 -27.15
CA LYS A 203 -17.54 40.18 -26.52
C LYS A 203 -18.23 38.86 -26.15
N ALA A 204 -18.11 37.84 -27.00
CA ALA A 204 -18.68 36.52 -26.77
C ALA A 204 -17.99 35.80 -25.58
N GLN A 205 -16.67 35.87 -25.49
CA GLN A 205 -15.90 35.30 -24.38
C GLN A 205 -16.22 35.99 -23.05
N LYS A 206 -16.24 37.33 -23.01
CA LYS A 206 -16.61 38.09 -21.79
C LYS A 206 -18.00 37.72 -21.29
N ASN A 207 -18.98 37.66 -22.19
CA ASN A 207 -20.35 37.32 -21.83
C ASN A 207 -20.47 35.92 -21.22
N TYR A 208 -19.68 34.97 -21.73
CA TYR A 208 -19.69 33.60 -21.23
C TYR A 208 -18.95 33.49 -19.89
N PHE A 209 -17.70 33.94 -19.83
CA PHE A 209 -16.86 33.79 -18.64
C PHE A 209 -17.31 34.65 -17.46
N GLY A 210 -17.98 35.78 -17.69
CA GLY A 210 -18.60 36.56 -16.62
C GLY A 210 -19.76 35.87 -15.91
N ARG A 211 -20.27 34.75 -16.46
CA ARG A 211 -21.39 33.96 -15.88
C ARG A 211 -21.00 32.51 -15.56
N ALA A 212 -19.92 32.02 -16.16
CA ALA A 212 -19.47 30.64 -16.00
C ALA A 212 -18.77 30.46 -14.65
N LYS A 213 -19.11 29.37 -13.95
CA LYS A 213 -18.30 28.89 -12.81
C LYS A 213 -17.29 27.89 -13.34
N LEU A 214 -16.03 28.27 -13.36
CA LEU A 214 -14.92 27.42 -13.79
C LEU A 214 -14.23 26.86 -12.54
N SER A 215 -13.99 25.54 -12.52
CA SER A 215 -13.31 24.86 -11.40
C SER A 215 -11.81 25.14 -11.37
N ARG A 216 -11.19 25.31 -12.55
CA ARG A 216 -9.77 25.55 -12.73
C ARG A 216 -9.52 26.37 -14.00
N VAL A 217 -8.58 27.30 -13.96
CA VAL A 217 -8.18 28.10 -15.13
C VAL A 217 -6.66 28.13 -15.17
N ILE A 218 -6.09 27.70 -16.28
CA ILE A 218 -4.64 27.70 -16.48
C ILE A 218 -4.32 28.63 -17.64
N ILE A 219 -3.50 29.65 -17.39
CA ILE A 219 -3.04 30.62 -18.38
C ILE A 219 -1.62 30.25 -18.81
N LEU A 220 -1.42 29.96 -20.09
CA LEU A 220 -0.08 29.80 -20.66
C LEU A 220 0.45 31.16 -21.14
N GLY A 221 1.57 31.58 -20.58
CA GLY A 221 2.22 32.85 -20.89
C GLY A 221 2.30 33.78 -19.69
N GLY A 222 3.08 34.85 -19.83
CA GLY A 222 3.17 35.96 -18.86
C GLY A 222 2.25 37.12 -19.25
N THR A 223 2.46 38.29 -18.64
CA THR A 223 1.70 39.52 -18.96
C THR A 223 2.00 40.05 -20.37
N LYS A 224 3.13 39.65 -20.96
CA LYS A 224 3.49 39.96 -22.34
C LYS A 224 2.57 39.27 -23.34
N GLU A 225 2.26 37.99 -23.12
CA GLU A 225 1.44 37.21 -24.04
C GLU A 225 -0.06 37.33 -23.75
N ILE A 226 -0.43 37.36 -22.46
CA ILE A 226 -1.80 37.52 -21.99
C ILE A 226 -1.86 38.76 -21.09
N PRO A 227 -2.35 39.90 -21.61
CA PRO A 227 -2.37 41.17 -20.87
C PRO A 227 -3.18 41.11 -19.57
N GLN A 228 -2.88 42.05 -18.66
CA GLN A 228 -3.52 42.11 -17.36
C GLN A 228 -5.04 42.29 -17.44
N VAL A 229 -5.56 42.96 -18.48
CA VAL A 229 -7.02 43.11 -18.68
C VAL A 229 -7.71 41.75 -18.82
N ILE A 230 -7.09 40.79 -19.51
CA ILE A 230 -7.62 39.42 -19.63
C ILE A 230 -7.41 38.64 -18.32
N ARG A 231 -6.21 38.72 -17.72
CA ARG A 231 -5.90 38.02 -16.45
C ARG A 231 -6.83 38.40 -15.32
N SER A 232 -7.22 39.68 -15.25
CA SER A 232 -8.14 40.19 -14.23
C SER A 232 -9.52 39.52 -14.25
N GLN A 233 -9.92 38.94 -15.39
CA GLN A 233 -11.17 38.17 -15.51
C GLN A 233 -11.07 36.79 -14.86
N PHE A 234 -9.86 36.30 -14.58
CA PHE A 234 -9.58 34.99 -14.00
C PHE A 234 -8.59 35.13 -12.82
N PRO A 235 -9.00 35.77 -11.69
CA PRO A 235 -8.09 36.11 -10.60
C PRO A 235 -7.48 34.89 -9.89
N ALA A 236 -8.13 33.73 -9.97
CA ALA A 236 -7.65 32.46 -9.40
C ALA A 236 -6.90 31.59 -10.43
N ALA A 237 -6.55 32.14 -11.60
CA ALA A 237 -5.87 31.37 -12.64
C ALA A 237 -4.42 31.07 -12.29
N GLU A 238 -4.01 29.84 -12.55
CA GLU A 238 -2.63 29.40 -12.47
C GLU A 238 -1.89 29.84 -13.74
N ALA A 239 -0.73 30.48 -13.60
CA ALA A 239 0.04 30.97 -14.74
C ALA A 239 1.27 30.10 -15.01
N ILE A 240 1.30 29.43 -16.15
CA ILE A 240 2.46 28.69 -16.62
C ILE A 240 3.30 29.60 -17.51
N THR A 241 4.47 29.99 -17.02
CA THR A 241 5.36 30.98 -17.65
C THR A 241 6.66 30.33 -18.10
N GLY A 242 7.40 31.04 -18.95
CA GLY A 242 8.66 30.57 -19.54
C GLY A 242 9.21 31.62 -20.51
N THR A 243 10.49 31.50 -20.85
CA THR A 243 11.20 32.46 -21.70
C THR A 243 10.70 32.48 -23.14
N ASP A 244 10.14 31.36 -23.59
CA ASP A 244 9.57 31.15 -24.92
C ASP A 244 8.49 30.04 -24.84
N PRO A 245 7.73 29.80 -25.93
CA PRO A 245 6.67 28.78 -25.93
C PRO A 245 7.15 27.34 -25.66
N TYR A 246 8.41 27.02 -25.98
CA TYR A 246 8.98 25.68 -25.81
C TYR A 246 9.45 25.45 -24.36
N ALA A 247 9.99 26.49 -23.72
CA ALA A 247 10.24 26.48 -22.28
C ALA A 247 8.92 26.37 -21.49
N ARG A 248 7.85 27.04 -21.95
CA ARG A 248 6.51 26.92 -21.37
C ARG A 248 5.92 25.52 -21.53
N ASN A 249 6.16 24.85 -22.67
CA ASN A 249 5.79 23.45 -22.85
C ASN A 249 6.40 22.55 -21.76
N ILE A 250 7.71 22.67 -21.51
CA ILE A 250 8.38 21.90 -20.44
C ILE A 250 7.84 22.27 -19.05
N ALA A 251 7.61 23.56 -18.78
CA ALA A 251 7.03 23.99 -17.50
C ALA A 251 5.64 23.39 -17.29
N LEU A 252 4.83 23.34 -18.34
CA LEU A 252 3.51 22.71 -18.31
C LEU A 252 3.61 21.20 -18.05
N LEU A 253 4.51 20.48 -18.72
CA LEU A 253 4.69 19.04 -18.47
C LEU A 253 5.13 18.75 -17.02
N LYS A 254 5.94 19.62 -16.42
CA LYS A 254 6.36 19.48 -15.01
C LYS A 254 5.19 19.65 -14.04
N GLU A 255 4.34 20.65 -14.27
CA GLU A 255 3.12 20.86 -13.48
C GLU A 255 2.20 19.63 -13.49
N PHE A 256 2.14 18.92 -14.61
CA PHE A 256 1.28 17.75 -14.81
C PHE A 256 2.01 16.41 -14.65
N SER A 257 3.22 16.40 -14.10
CA SER A 257 4.08 15.21 -14.06
C SER A 257 3.46 13.99 -13.40
N GLU A 258 2.64 14.15 -12.36
CA GLU A 258 1.94 13.03 -11.70
C GLU A 258 0.85 12.38 -12.57
N SER A 259 0.32 13.10 -13.56
CA SER A 259 -0.75 12.63 -14.46
C SER A 259 -0.23 12.08 -15.78
N LEU A 260 1.05 12.31 -16.08
CA LEU A 260 1.68 11.98 -17.34
C LEU A 260 2.44 10.66 -17.26
N ASN A 261 2.30 9.83 -18.30
CA ASN A 261 3.22 8.73 -18.54
C ASN A 261 4.43 9.26 -19.32
N SER A 262 5.58 9.33 -18.65
CA SER A 262 6.85 9.75 -19.25
C SER A 262 7.67 8.63 -19.89
N ASP A 263 7.21 7.36 -19.83
CA ASP A 263 7.93 6.21 -20.39
C ASP A 263 8.10 6.36 -21.90
N ARG A 264 7.08 6.91 -22.57
CA ARG A 264 7.17 7.36 -23.96
C ARG A 264 7.02 8.86 -24.04
N VAL A 265 7.97 9.51 -24.69
CA VAL A 265 7.93 10.94 -24.98
C VAL A 265 7.81 11.15 -26.48
N PHE A 266 6.78 11.88 -26.88
CA PHE A 266 6.60 12.33 -28.25
C PHE A 266 7.35 13.64 -28.47
N ILE A 267 8.05 13.76 -29.59
CA ILE A 267 8.69 15.01 -30.00
C ILE A 267 8.17 15.47 -31.36
N ALA A 268 7.84 16.76 -31.46
CA ALA A 268 7.35 17.37 -32.67
C ALA A 268 7.90 18.79 -32.82
N THR A 269 7.87 19.34 -34.02
CA THR A 269 8.17 20.75 -34.22
C THR A 269 6.96 21.62 -33.89
N GLY A 270 7.17 22.74 -33.21
CA GLY A 270 6.16 23.78 -33.01
C GLY A 270 6.11 24.82 -34.14
N GLN A 271 7.03 24.76 -35.12
CA GLN A 271 6.99 25.63 -36.31
C GLN A 271 5.90 25.19 -37.30
N THR A 272 5.64 23.89 -37.41
CA THR A 272 4.58 23.32 -38.24
C THR A 272 3.62 22.50 -37.39
N TYR A 273 2.38 22.97 -37.26
CA TYR A 273 1.37 22.42 -36.35
C TYR A 273 0.76 21.03 -36.67
N PRO A 274 0.67 20.50 -37.92
CA PRO A 274 -0.24 19.38 -38.16
C PRO A 274 0.26 18.08 -37.54
N ASP A 275 1.58 17.88 -37.52
CA ASP A 275 2.22 16.69 -36.93
C ASP A 275 2.02 16.69 -35.40
N ALA A 276 2.25 17.84 -34.75
CA ALA A 276 2.03 18.02 -33.32
C ALA A 276 0.53 17.94 -32.92
N LEU A 277 -0.37 18.42 -33.78
CA LEU A 277 -1.81 18.39 -33.52
C LEU A 277 -2.35 16.96 -33.56
N ALA A 278 -2.04 16.20 -34.61
CA ALA A 278 -2.43 14.80 -34.72
C ALA A 278 -1.86 13.98 -33.55
N ALA A 279 -0.63 14.30 -33.14
CA ALA A 279 0.00 13.67 -32.00
C ALA A 279 -0.70 13.91 -30.66
N ALA A 280 -1.30 15.08 -30.44
CA ALA A 280 -2.01 15.36 -29.19
C ALA A 280 -3.14 14.34 -28.92
N ALA A 281 -3.83 13.90 -29.97
CA ALA A 281 -4.86 12.87 -29.86
C ALA A 281 -4.26 11.48 -29.57
N TYR A 282 -3.10 11.15 -30.14
CA TYR A 282 -2.45 9.86 -29.89
C TYR A 282 -1.81 9.80 -28.50
N ALA A 283 -1.05 10.83 -28.12
CA ALA A 283 -0.41 10.94 -26.82
C ALA A 283 -1.42 10.82 -25.67
N ARG A 284 -2.65 11.29 -25.87
CA ARG A 284 -3.76 11.14 -24.93
C ARG A 284 -4.10 9.68 -24.57
N LEU A 285 -3.92 8.71 -25.47
CA LEU A 285 -4.36 7.34 -25.22
C LEU A 285 -3.67 6.72 -23.99
N ASN A 286 -2.41 7.11 -23.74
CA ASN A 286 -1.64 6.68 -22.57
C ASN A 286 -1.15 7.85 -21.70
N ASN A 287 -1.74 9.05 -21.86
CA ASN A 287 -1.31 10.29 -21.19
C ASN A 287 0.20 10.60 -21.37
N ASN A 288 0.75 10.36 -22.55
CA ASN A 288 2.17 10.60 -22.82
C ASN A 288 2.50 12.08 -22.97
N ALA A 289 3.72 12.45 -22.58
CA ALA A 289 4.24 13.79 -22.79
C ALA A 289 4.49 14.07 -24.29
N VAL A 290 4.16 15.28 -24.74
CA VAL A 290 4.58 15.80 -26.06
C VAL A 290 5.45 17.03 -25.85
N ILE A 291 6.68 16.95 -26.33
CA ILE A 291 7.65 18.04 -26.28
C ILE A 291 7.76 18.72 -27.64
N LEU A 292 7.64 20.04 -27.66
CA LEU A 292 7.73 20.86 -28.86
C LEU A 292 9.09 21.52 -29.00
N PHE A 293 9.62 21.54 -30.22
CA PHE A 293 10.89 22.19 -30.57
C PHE A 293 10.73 23.31 -31.59
N ASN A 294 11.67 24.25 -31.59
CA ASN A 294 11.74 25.32 -32.59
C ASN A 294 12.38 24.79 -33.88
N GLY A 295 11.58 24.22 -34.77
CA GLY A 295 12.14 23.42 -35.87
C GLY A 295 12.89 22.23 -35.28
N ASN A 296 14.15 22.03 -35.69
CA ASN A 296 15.04 21.01 -35.15
C ASN A 296 15.90 21.48 -33.94
N GLN A 297 15.66 22.68 -33.42
CA GLN A 297 16.44 23.23 -32.30
C GLN A 297 15.88 22.76 -30.94
N VAL A 298 16.75 22.13 -30.15
CA VAL A 298 16.43 21.70 -28.79
C VAL A 298 16.86 22.79 -27.81
N GLY A 299 15.91 23.29 -27.01
CA GLY A 299 16.20 24.27 -25.96
C GLY A 299 16.74 23.61 -24.69
N ALA A 300 17.45 24.40 -23.86
CA ALA A 300 18.05 23.93 -22.61
C ALA A 300 17.03 23.28 -21.64
N ALA A 301 15.78 23.78 -21.62
CA ALA A 301 14.72 23.19 -20.80
C ALA A 301 14.38 21.76 -21.22
N ALA A 302 14.35 21.49 -22.53
CA ALA A 302 14.10 20.15 -23.05
C ALA A 302 15.31 19.24 -22.83
N GLU A 303 16.53 19.70 -23.09
CA GLU A 303 17.74 18.91 -22.79
C GLU A 303 17.78 18.52 -21.32
N LYS A 304 17.49 19.48 -20.41
CA LYS A 304 17.38 19.22 -18.98
C LYS A 304 16.30 18.18 -18.67
N TYR A 305 15.11 18.30 -19.26
CA TYR A 305 14.02 17.34 -19.08
C TYR A 305 14.46 15.91 -19.44
N PHE A 306 15.00 15.70 -20.64
CA PHE A 306 15.52 14.38 -21.05
C PHE A 306 16.64 13.91 -20.13
N SER A 307 17.51 14.80 -19.67
CA SER A 307 18.65 14.49 -18.80
C SER A 307 18.27 14.02 -17.38
N GLU A 308 17.03 14.31 -16.93
CA GLU A 308 16.53 14.04 -15.59
C GLU A 308 15.49 12.90 -15.55
N GLN A 309 14.90 12.54 -16.69
CA GLN A 309 13.80 11.60 -16.80
C GLN A 309 14.24 10.26 -17.39
N VAL A 310 13.87 9.16 -16.74
CA VAL A 310 13.98 7.82 -17.32
C VAL A 310 12.87 7.70 -18.37
N ILE A 311 13.25 7.51 -19.63
CA ILE A 311 12.35 7.43 -20.78
C ILE A 311 12.74 6.17 -21.54
N ASP A 312 11.76 5.35 -21.90
CA ASP A 312 12.00 4.11 -22.66
C ASP A 312 12.00 4.33 -24.17
N GLU A 313 11.17 5.26 -24.63
CA GLU A 313 10.95 5.51 -26.05
C GLU A 313 10.78 7.00 -26.36
N VAL A 314 11.50 7.46 -27.38
CA VAL A 314 11.30 8.77 -28.00
C VAL A 314 10.66 8.57 -29.37
N THR A 315 9.43 9.03 -29.53
CA THR A 315 8.72 8.95 -30.82
C THR A 315 8.73 10.31 -31.51
N VAL A 316 9.36 10.37 -32.68
CA VAL A 316 9.39 11.56 -33.52
C VAL A 316 8.13 11.64 -34.37
N LEU A 317 7.52 12.83 -34.42
CA LEU A 317 6.33 13.10 -35.19
C LEU A 317 6.67 14.11 -36.28
N GLY A 318 6.49 13.69 -37.53
CA GLY A 318 6.88 14.47 -38.70
C GLY A 318 8.17 13.98 -39.35
N GLY A 319 8.45 14.50 -40.55
CA GLY A 319 9.57 14.06 -41.37
C GLY A 319 10.94 14.54 -40.86
N GLU A 320 12.00 14.06 -41.52
CA GLU A 320 13.40 14.35 -41.17
C GLU A 320 13.74 15.85 -41.19
N ALA A 321 13.08 16.62 -42.06
CA ALA A 321 13.26 18.08 -42.16
C ALA A 321 12.68 18.84 -40.96
N ALA A 322 11.67 18.29 -40.28
CA ALA A 322 11.08 18.90 -39.09
C ALA A 322 11.97 18.65 -37.87
N ILE A 323 12.22 17.38 -37.57
CA ILE A 323 13.13 16.92 -36.52
C ILE A 323 14.05 15.86 -37.14
N ALA A 324 15.35 16.11 -37.10
CA ALA A 324 16.34 15.17 -37.63
C ALA A 324 16.47 13.94 -36.72
N SER A 325 16.68 12.76 -37.30
CA SER A 325 16.87 11.50 -36.58
C SER A 325 18.10 11.55 -35.68
N GLY A 326 19.15 12.27 -36.07
CA GLY A 326 20.30 12.54 -35.21
C GLY A 326 19.96 13.36 -33.95
N THR A 327 18.98 14.27 -34.02
CA THR A 327 18.49 15.01 -32.85
C THR A 327 17.72 14.10 -31.90
N ALA A 328 16.83 13.27 -32.44
CA ALA A 328 16.07 12.32 -31.64
C ALA A 328 16.99 11.30 -30.95
N GLN A 329 17.99 10.78 -31.66
CA GLN A 329 18.98 9.86 -31.08
C GLN A 329 19.84 10.54 -30.00
N ARG A 330 20.25 11.80 -30.21
CA ARG A 330 20.96 12.57 -29.19
C ARG A 330 20.14 12.68 -27.90
N LEU A 331 18.85 12.97 -28.01
CA LEU A 331 17.94 13.07 -26.87
C LEU A 331 17.74 11.74 -26.16
N ALA A 332 17.53 10.65 -26.91
CA ALA A 332 17.46 9.30 -26.35
C ALA A 332 18.74 8.92 -25.60
N ASN A 333 19.91 9.33 -26.09
CA ASN A 333 21.17 9.10 -25.40
C ASN A 333 21.37 10.01 -24.16
N LEU A 334 20.62 11.10 -24.03
CA LEU A 334 20.68 11.97 -22.85
C LEU A 334 19.91 11.40 -21.66
N THR A 335 18.98 10.47 -21.87
CA THR A 335 18.12 9.95 -20.80
C THR A 335 18.90 9.01 -19.89
N PRO A 336 18.83 9.18 -18.56
CA PRO A 336 19.43 8.24 -17.63
C PRO A 336 18.83 6.85 -17.74
N THR A 337 19.65 5.85 -17.43
CA THR A 337 19.19 4.45 -17.25
C THR A 337 19.08 4.14 -15.77
N VAL A 338 18.23 3.17 -15.42
CA VAL A 338 18.08 2.69 -14.05
C VAL A 338 19.25 1.78 -13.69
N SER A 339 19.98 2.13 -12.63
CA SER A 339 21.14 1.37 -12.14
C SER A 339 20.84 0.53 -10.89
N GLU A 340 19.86 0.95 -10.09
CA GLU A 340 19.49 0.31 -8.83
C GLU A 340 18.02 0.58 -8.55
N VAL A 341 17.30 -0.38 -7.96
CA VAL A 341 15.91 -0.20 -7.52
C VAL A 341 15.82 -0.61 -6.05
N LYS A 342 15.10 0.19 -5.26
CA LYS A 342 15.01 -0.01 -3.81
C LYS A 342 13.89 -0.98 -3.45
N ASN A 343 14.21 -1.96 -2.63
CA ASN A 343 13.22 -2.87 -2.05
C ASN A 343 12.29 -2.14 -1.07
N ILE A 344 11.10 -2.71 -0.89
CA ILE A 344 10.01 -2.11 -0.12
C ILE A 344 9.68 -3.01 1.07
N ASP A 345 9.69 -2.45 2.27
CA ASP A 345 9.20 -3.10 3.47
C ASP A 345 7.95 -2.36 3.97
N VAL A 346 6.85 -3.09 4.13
CA VAL A 346 5.57 -2.52 4.56
C VAL A 346 4.88 -3.46 5.56
N SER A 347 4.22 -2.89 6.56
CA SER A 347 3.45 -3.63 7.56
C SER A 347 2.01 -3.15 7.60
N VAL A 348 1.08 -4.11 7.65
CA VAL A 348 -0.37 -3.88 7.72
C VAL A 348 -0.99 -4.80 8.76
N LYS A 349 -2.14 -4.41 9.32
CA LYS A 349 -2.88 -5.29 10.23
C LYS A 349 -3.59 -6.39 9.46
N GLU A 350 -3.83 -7.52 10.12
CA GLU A 350 -4.67 -8.59 9.58
C GLU A 350 -6.03 -8.04 9.08
N ASN A 351 -6.44 -8.47 7.88
CA ASN A 351 -7.62 -8.01 7.13
C ASN A 351 -7.61 -6.54 6.68
N GLN A 352 -6.53 -5.79 6.88
CA GLN A 352 -6.39 -4.46 6.31
C GLN A 352 -6.13 -4.55 4.80
N SER A 353 -6.86 -3.79 3.99
CA SER A 353 -6.65 -3.75 2.54
C SER A 353 -5.28 -3.15 2.20
N TYR A 354 -4.57 -3.75 1.24
CA TYR A 354 -3.31 -3.24 0.72
C TYR A 354 -3.24 -3.38 -0.81
N THR A 355 -2.78 -2.33 -1.49
CA THR A 355 -2.59 -2.31 -2.94
C THR A 355 -1.11 -2.14 -3.23
N LEU A 356 -0.56 -2.97 -4.11
CA LEU A 356 0.83 -2.84 -4.55
C LEU A 356 1.06 -1.48 -5.24
N PRO A 357 2.19 -0.82 -5.00
CA PRO A 357 2.46 0.49 -5.59
C PRO A 357 2.68 0.39 -7.10
N GLN A 358 2.30 1.42 -7.85
CA GLN A 358 2.49 1.45 -9.31
C GLN A 358 3.89 1.92 -9.73
N THR A 359 4.61 2.57 -8.81
CA THR A 359 5.99 3.02 -9.01
C THR A 359 6.88 2.59 -7.84
N VAL A 360 8.18 2.57 -8.09
CA VAL A 360 9.22 2.31 -7.08
C VAL A 360 10.32 3.35 -7.19
N GLU A 361 11.03 3.54 -6.07
CA GLU A 361 12.19 4.43 -6.01
C GLU A 361 13.40 3.75 -6.65
N ALA A 362 13.98 4.38 -7.67
CA ALA A 362 15.10 3.85 -8.43
C ALA A 362 16.21 4.90 -8.60
N LYS A 363 17.45 4.43 -8.53
CA LYS A 363 18.65 5.26 -8.72
C LYS A 363 19.08 5.16 -10.17
N THR A 364 19.24 6.32 -10.79
CA THR A 364 19.77 6.44 -12.14
C THR A 364 21.28 6.22 -12.18
N ASN A 365 21.82 5.90 -13.36
CA ASN A 365 23.26 5.87 -13.65
C ASN A 365 23.97 7.23 -13.43
N ARG A 366 23.21 8.30 -13.14
CA ARG A 366 23.70 9.63 -12.76
C ARG A 366 23.70 9.88 -11.24
N GLY A 367 23.30 8.88 -10.45
CA GLY A 367 23.30 8.93 -8.99
C GLY A 367 22.04 9.52 -8.34
N ASN A 368 21.12 10.08 -9.14
CA ASN A 368 19.86 10.66 -8.64
C ASN A 368 18.79 9.58 -8.46
N TRP A 369 17.98 9.71 -7.42
CA TRP A 369 16.79 8.88 -7.18
C TRP A 369 15.56 9.49 -7.86
N THR A 370 14.74 8.64 -8.47
CA THR A 370 13.48 9.01 -9.12
C THR A 370 12.46 7.89 -8.97
N GLN A 371 11.17 8.21 -9.15
CA GLN A 371 10.12 7.21 -9.25
C GLN A 371 10.11 6.62 -10.67
N VAL A 372 10.03 5.30 -10.77
CA VAL A 372 9.89 4.57 -12.04
C VAL A 372 8.76 3.54 -11.95
N PRO A 373 8.04 3.25 -13.04
CA PRO A 373 6.99 2.24 -13.02
C PRO A 373 7.52 0.85 -12.68
N VAL A 374 6.70 0.08 -11.98
CA VAL A 374 6.97 -1.33 -11.66
C VAL A 374 5.85 -2.23 -12.16
N THR A 375 6.21 -3.39 -12.69
CA THR A 375 5.26 -4.46 -12.99
C THR A 375 5.48 -5.59 -12.00
N TRP A 376 4.47 -5.88 -11.18
CA TRP A 376 4.53 -6.95 -10.18
C TRP A 376 4.18 -8.32 -10.78
N ASN A 377 4.85 -9.36 -10.32
CA ASN A 377 4.61 -10.75 -10.72
C ASN A 377 3.23 -11.28 -10.31
N LEU A 378 2.69 -10.74 -9.21
CA LEU A 378 1.38 -11.05 -8.65
C LEU A 378 0.64 -9.74 -8.38
N THR A 379 -0.66 -9.73 -8.64
CA THR A 379 -1.52 -8.56 -8.41
C THR A 379 -2.51 -8.76 -7.25
N ASN A 380 -2.75 -10.01 -6.85
CA ASN A 380 -3.63 -10.34 -5.76
C ASN A 380 -2.87 -10.31 -4.44
N VAL A 381 -3.25 -9.39 -3.56
CA VAL A 381 -2.75 -9.28 -2.18
C VAL A 381 -3.84 -9.75 -1.23
N SER A 382 -3.51 -10.70 -0.35
CA SER A 382 -4.39 -11.14 0.75
C SER A 382 -3.71 -10.89 2.09
N THR A 383 -4.41 -10.19 2.98
CA THR A 383 -3.96 -9.90 4.36
C THR A 383 -4.75 -10.69 5.40
N ALA A 384 -5.44 -11.75 4.99
CA ALA A 384 -6.31 -12.56 5.85
C ALA A 384 -5.57 -13.52 6.80
N LYS A 385 -4.27 -13.72 6.59
CA LYS A 385 -3.43 -14.55 7.45
C LYS A 385 -2.17 -13.78 7.80
N THR A 386 -1.77 -13.87 9.06
CA THR A 386 -0.54 -13.28 9.58
C THR A 386 0.70 -13.89 8.92
N GLY A 387 1.79 -13.11 8.87
CA GLY A 387 3.07 -13.53 8.29
C GLY A 387 3.61 -12.52 7.28
N THR A 388 4.81 -12.79 6.75
CA THR A 388 5.47 -11.95 5.75
C THR A 388 5.33 -12.58 4.36
N TYR A 389 4.83 -11.79 3.41
CA TYR A 389 4.61 -12.17 2.02
C TYR A 389 5.57 -11.39 1.12
N TYR A 390 6.14 -12.06 0.12
CA TYR A 390 7.11 -11.46 -0.79
C TYR A 390 6.52 -11.34 -2.19
N TYR A 391 6.66 -10.15 -2.77
CA TYR A 391 6.29 -9.84 -4.15
C TYR A 391 7.54 -9.43 -4.91
N THR A 392 7.67 -9.87 -6.15
CA THR A 392 8.79 -9.48 -7.01
C THR A 392 8.28 -8.67 -8.19
N GLY A 393 8.93 -7.55 -8.45
CA GLY A 393 8.59 -6.64 -9.52
C GLY A 393 9.74 -6.47 -10.51
N THR A 394 9.40 -6.18 -11.76
CA THR A 394 10.36 -5.81 -12.81
C THR A 394 10.20 -4.33 -13.15
N VAL A 395 11.33 -3.67 -13.37
CA VAL A 395 11.41 -2.28 -13.84
C VAL A 395 12.01 -2.30 -15.24
N LYS A 396 11.38 -1.60 -16.19
CA LYS A 396 11.87 -1.58 -17.57
C LYS A 396 13.25 -0.91 -17.65
N GLY A 397 14.15 -1.49 -18.43
CA GLY A 397 15.54 -1.02 -18.54
C GLY A 397 16.45 -1.39 -17.36
N TYR A 398 15.93 -2.07 -16.34
CA TYR A 398 16.69 -2.62 -15.23
C TYR A 398 16.71 -4.15 -15.31
N GLU A 399 17.90 -4.76 -15.28
CA GLU A 399 18.03 -6.23 -15.38
C GLU A 399 17.65 -6.95 -14.07
N GLY A 400 17.70 -6.25 -12.94
CA GLY A 400 17.33 -6.80 -11.64
C GLY A 400 15.83 -6.77 -11.37
N THR A 401 15.45 -7.27 -10.20
CA THR A 401 14.08 -7.21 -9.68
C THR A 401 14.02 -6.32 -8.44
N VAL A 402 12.85 -5.76 -8.18
CA VAL A 402 12.52 -5.15 -6.89
C VAL A 402 11.74 -6.13 -6.05
N GLU A 403 12.04 -6.21 -4.76
CA GLU A 403 11.30 -7.04 -3.81
C GLU A 403 10.44 -6.15 -2.90
N LEU A 404 9.22 -6.60 -2.64
CA LEU A 404 8.34 -6.02 -1.63
C LEU A 404 8.02 -7.09 -0.58
N ALA A 405 8.40 -6.83 0.67
CA ALA A 405 8.03 -7.62 1.84
C ALA A 405 6.84 -6.97 2.56
N LEU A 406 5.68 -7.65 2.49
CA LEU A 406 4.45 -7.25 3.18
C LEU A 406 4.29 -8.09 4.45
N THR A 407 4.44 -7.46 5.61
CA THR A 407 4.20 -8.10 6.91
C THR A 407 2.77 -7.86 7.36
N VAL A 408 2.01 -8.94 7.52
CA VAL A 408 0.65 -8.92 8.09
C VAL A 408 0.75 -9.20 9.58
N GLU A 409 0.54 -8.16 10.38
CA GLU A 409 0.63 -8.19 11.83
C GLU A 409 -0.64 -8.80 12.47
N ALA A 410 -0.44 -9.63 13.47
CA ALA A 410 -1.52 -10.24 14.23
C ALA A 410 -2.40 -9.19 14.92
N GLY A 411 -3.72 -9.36 14.79
CA GLY A 411 -4.72 -8.52 15.43
C GLY A 411 -5.08 -9.02 16.84
N PRO A 412 -5.53 -8.13 17.74
CA PRO A 412 -6.14 -8.53 19.01
C PRO A 412 -7.36 -9.42 18.78
N SER A 413 -7.42 -10.60 19.42
CA SER A 413 -8.48 -11.59 19.22
C SER A 413 -9.36 -11.81 20.44
N LYS A 414 -8.76 -11.88 21.64
CA LYS A 414 -9.46 -12.17 22.89
C LYS A 414 -8.79 -11.47 24.07
N VAL A 415 -9.57 -11.02 25.03
CA VAL A 415 -9.07 -10.47 26.30
C VAL A 415 -9.60 -11.31 27.46
N ASP A 416 -8.79 -11.47 28.50
CA ASP A 416 -9.18 -12.21 29.70
C ASP A 416 -10.22 -11.48 30.53
N THR A 417 -10.94 -12.24 31.36
CA THR A 417 -11.61 -11.71 32.54
C THR A 417 -10.71 -11.84 33.77
N TYR A 418 -10.96 -11.00 34.77
CA TYR A 418 -10.17 -10.93 35.99
C TYR A 418 -11.06 -11.10 37.21
N SER A 419 -10.50 -11.68 38.26
CA SER A 419 -11.11 -11.71 39.57
C SER A 419 -10.11 -11.33 40.64
N ALA A 420 -10.58 -10.66 41.68
CA ALA A 420 -9.78 -10.36 42.87
C ALA A 420 -10.67 -10.46 44.11
N GLU A 421 -10.05 -10.76 45.24
CA GLU A 421 -10.70 -10.72 46.54
C GLU A 421 -9.89 -9.82 47.48
N VAL A 422 -10.61 -8.98 48.23
CA VAL A 422 -10.06 -8.09 49.26
C VAL A 422 -10.94 -8.14 50.50
N ILE A 423 -10.39 -7.71 51.63
CA ILE A 423 -11.15 -7.57 52.87
C ILE A 423 -11.87 -6.24 52.89
N ARG A 424 -12.99 -6.21 53.59
CA ARG A 424 -13.73 -5.00 53.88
C ARG A 424 -12.81 -3.93 54.48
N GLY A 425 -12.81 -2.74 53.87
CA GLY A 425 -11.98 -1.60 54.27
C GLY A 425 -10.58 -1.57 53.66
N SER A 426 -10.19 -2.58 52.89
CA SER A 426 -8.93 -2.57 52.13
C SER A 426 -9.01 -1.62 50.92
N ASP A 427 -7.86 -1.08 50.52
CA ASP A 427 -7.72 -0.37 49.26
C ASP A 427 -7.55 -1.35 48.09
N TYR A 428 -8.09 -0.99 46.91
CA TYR A 428 -7.90 -1.78 45.69
C TYR A 428 -7.90 -0.89 44.44
N SER A 429 -6.87 -1.05 43.60
CA SER A 429 -6.75 -0.36 42.32
C SER A 429 -6.92 -1.34 41.18
N LEU A 430 -7.74 -0.98 40.19
CA LEU A 430 -7.88 -1.75 38.96
C LEU A 430 -6.58 -1.73 38.16
N PRO A 431 -6.24 -2.80 37.42
CA PRO A 431 -5.00 -2.85 36.66
C PRO A 431 -5.04 -1.87 35.48
N GLU A 432 -3.92 -1.20 35.22
CA GLU A 432 -3.78 -0.26 34.09
C GLU A 432 -3.68 -0.96 32.72
N THR A 433 -3.26 -2.22 32.72
CA THR A 433 -3.15 -3.06 31.52
C THR A 433 -3.77 -4.43 31.74
N VAL A 434 -4.22 -5.04 30.64
CA VAL A 434 -4.71 -6.42 30.64
C VAL A 434 -4.03 -7.24 29.55
N THR A 435 -4.04 -8.55 29.74
CA THR A 435 -3.49 -9.54 28.82
C THR A 435 -4.48 -9.79 27.70
N VAL A 436 -4.03 -9.56 26.48
CA VAL A 436 -4.77 -9.74 25.25
C VAL A 436 -4.08 -10.81 24.43
N SER A 437 -4.83 -11.83 24.03
CA SER A 437 -4.41 -12.83 23.07
C SER A 437 -4.60 -12.28 21.66
N MET A 438 -3.59 -12.52 20.83
CA MET A 438 -3.54 -12.10 19.43
C MET A 438 -4.02 -13.24 18.52
N SER A 439 -4.28 -12.98 17.25
CA SER A 439 -4.72 -14.00 16.28
C SER A 439 -3.64 -15.05 15.97
N ASP A 440 -2.37 -14.75 16.21
CA ASP A 440 -1.24 -15.68 16.13
C ASP A 440 -0.96 -16.43 17.44
N HIS A 441 -1.89 -16.39 18.40
CA HIS A 441 -1.79 -16.95 19.75
C HIS A 441 -0.76 -16.29 20.67
N SER A 442 0.00 -15.29 20.21
CA SER A 442 0.86 -14.50 21.09
C SER A 442 0.03 -13.69 22.09
N ILE A 443 0.66 -13.26 23.18
CA ILE A 443 0.02 -12.42 24.21
C ILE A 443 0.70 -11.05 24.27
N LYS A 444 -0.09 -10.00 24.45
CA LYS A 444 0.37 -8.63 24.70
C LYS A 444 -0.35 -8.03 25.89
N LYS A 445 0.33 -7.18 26.65
CA LYS A 445 -0.31 -6.32 27.66
C LYS A 445 -0.74 -5.03 26.97
N LEU A 446 -2.05 -4.77 26.94
CA LEU A 446 -2.62 -3.56 26.34
C LEU A 446 -3.30 -2.70 27.41
N PRO A 447 -3.30 -1.36 27.27
CA PRO A 447 -4.00 -0.46 28.18
C PRO A 447 -5.50 -0.77 28.23
N VAL A 448 -6.07 -0.70 29.43
CA VAL A 448 -7.51 -0.84 29.66
C VAL A 448 -8.07 0.45 30.24
N GLN A 449 -9.20 0.89 29.70
CA GLN A 449 -9.98 1.98 30.25
C GLN A 449 -11.19 1.40 30.98
N TRP A 450 -11.23 1.57 32.31
CA TRP A 450 -12.32 1.06 33.14
C TRP A 450 -13.48 2.06 33.18
N SER A 451 -14.69 1.55 33.00
CA SER A 451 -15.94 2.34 33.07
C SER A 451 -16.20 2.99 34.43
N SER A 452 -15.60 2.43 35.49
CA SER A 452 -15.67 2.94 36.86
C SER A 452 -14.52 2.35 37.69
N THR A 453 -14.24 2.94 38.84
CA THR A 453 -13.22 2.44 39.78
C THR A 453 -13.85 2.06 41.13
N PRO A 454 -13.24 1.13 41.88
CA PRO A 454 -13.63 0.82 43.25
C PRO A 454 -13.63 2.09 44.11
N THR A 455 -14.73 2.35 44.82
CA THR A 455 -14.83 3.48 45.75
C THR A 455 -14.72 2.99 47.19
N ALA A 456 -14.37 3.88 48.12
CA ALA A 456 -14.38 3.57 49.54
C ALA A 456 -15.74 3.04 50.03
N THR A 457 -16.86 3.44 49.40
CA THR A 457 -18.19 2.91 49.75
C THR A 457 -18.34 1.44 49.34
N ILE A 458 -17.86 1.08 48.15
CA ILE A 458 -17.84 -0.31 47.65
C ILE A 458 -16.95 -1.18 48.54
N LEU A 459 -15.74 -0.70 48.84
CA LEU A 459 -14.74 -1.45 49.62
C LEU A 459 -15.14 -1.64 51.09
N ASN A 460 -16.06 -0.82 51.62
CA ASN A 460 -16.58 -0.95 52.99
C ASN A 460 -17.84 -1.81 53.12
N LYS A 461 -18.25 -2.53 52.07
CA LYS A 461 -19.43 -3.41 52.10
C LYS A 461 -19.12 -4.76 51.46
N ALA A 462 -19.27 -5.83 52.24
CA ALA A 462 -19.12 -7.19 51.72
C ALA A 462 -20.08 -7.47 50.56
N GLY A 463 -19.58 -8.11 49.51
CA GLY A 463 -20.32 -8.34 48.27
C GLY A 463 -19.39 -8.56 47.08
N THR A 464 -19.97 -8.82 45.91
CA THR A 464 -19.24 -8.95 44.65
C THR A 464 -19.62 -7.80 43.73
N TYR A 465 -18.60 -7.12 43.19
CA TYR A 465 -18.73 -5.95 42.35
C TYR A 465 -18.03 -6.19 41.02
N THR A 466 -18.58 -5.64 39.94
CA THR A 466 -18.10 -5.91 38.59
C THR A 466 -17.76 -4.61 37.88
N PHE A 467 -16.56 -4.55 37.30
CA PHE A 467 -16.05 -3.43 36.53
C PHE A 467 -15.87 -3.85 35.08
N GLN A 468 -16.39 -3.06 34.15
CA GLN A 468 -16.22 -3.29 32.71
C GLN A 468 -15.08 -2.42 32.19
N GLY A 469 -14.22 -2.99 31.36
CA GLY A 469 -13.07 -2.32 30.74
C GLY A 469 -13.07 -2.44 29.23
N THR A 470 -12.67 -1.38 28.53
CA THR A 470 -12.48 -1.36 27.07
C THR A 470 -11.00 -1.26 26.74
N ILE A 471 -10.53 -2.03 25.76
CA ILE A 471 -9.10 -2.09 25.42
C ILE A 471 -8.78 -1.07 24.33
N GLU A 472 -7.85 -0.17 24.62
CA GLU A 472 -7.51 0.96 23.75
C GLU A 472 -7.06 0.51 22.36
N GLY A 473 -7.61 1.13 21.32
CA GLY A 473 -7.30 0.79 19.92
C GLY A 473 -7.94 -0.50 19.41
N THR A 474 -8.90 -1.08 20.14
CA THR A 474 -9.61 -2.31 19.76
C THR A 474 -11.11 -2.23 20.07
N ASN A 475 -11.88 -3.21 19.58
CA ASN A 475 -13.30 -3.39 19.95
C ASN A 475 -13.49 -4.40 21.09
N LEU A 476 -12.41 -4.83 21.76
CA LEU A 476 -12.47 -5.84 22.81
C LEU A 476 -12.87 -5.21 24.16
N THR A 477 -13.63 -5.97 24.94
CA THR A 477 -14.05 -5.61 26.30
C THR A 477 -13.67 -6.70 27.29
N THR A 478 -13.28 -6.30 28.49
CA THR A 478 -12.95 -7.18 29.61
C THR A 478 -13.83 -6.87 30.82
N THR A 479 -13.84 -7.78 31.78
CA THR A 479 -14.55 -7.65 33.04
C THR A 479 -13.63 -8.01 34.20
N LEU A 480 -13.68 -7.23 35.28
CA LEU A 480 -13.06 -7.56 36.57
C LEU A 480 -14.14 -7.74 37.64
N SER A 481 -14.17 -8.90 38.29
CA SER A 481 -15.05 -9.22 39.41
C SER A 481 -14.27 -9.09 40.74
N LEU A 482 -14.58 -8.07 41.52
CA LEU A 482 -13.99 -7.82 42.84
C LEU A 482 -14.91 -8.32 43.94
N LYS A 483 -14.47 -9.30 44.73
CA LYS A 483 -15.15 -9.77 45.93
C LYS A 483 -14.59 -9.06 47.16
N VAL A 484 -15.48 -8.42 47.92
CA VAL A 484 -15.18 -7.84 49.24
C VAL A 484 -15.72 -8.80 50.29
N SER A 485 -14.85 -9.33 51.13
CA SER A 485 -15.17 -10.31 52.15
C SER A 485 -14.94 -9.76 53.56
N GLU A 486 -15.65 -10.31 54.54
CA GLU A 486 -15.31 -10.10 55.95
C GLU A 486 -14.06 -10.92 56.29
N ASP A 487 -13.22 -10.38 57.17
CA ASP A 487 -12.03 -11.10 57.61
C ASP A 487 -12.39 -12.27 58.53
N LYS A 488 -11.72 -13.39 58.34
CA LYS A 488 -11.95 -14.61 59.13
C LYS A 488 -10.72 -15.50 59.13
N ALA A 489 -10.57 -16.28 60.20
CA ALA A 489 -9.57 -17.33 60.24
C ALA A 489 -9.85 -18.39 59.17
N ILE A 490 -8.81 -18.86 58.50
CA ILE A 490 -8.87 -19.92 57.50
C ILE A 490 -8.74 -21.27 58.18
N ASP A 491 -9.64 -22.19 57.83
CA ASP A 491 -9.70 -23.55 58.36
C ASP A 491 -8.99 -24.50 57.39
N PHE A 492 -7.73 -24.79 57.69
CA PHE A 492 -6.92 -25.75 56.95
C PHE A 492 -7.15 -27.16 57.48
N LYS A 493 -7.39 -28.12 56.58
CA LYS A 493 -7.63 -29.53 56.98
C LYS A 493 -6.36 -30.36 57.09
N ASP A 494 -5.28 -29.87 56.51
CA ASP A 494 -3.95 -30.48 56.58
C ASP A 494 -3.03 -29.61 57.45
N GLY A 495 -2.48 -30.19 58.51
CA GLY A 495 -1.60 -29.48 59.43
C GLY A 495 -0.25 -29.08 58.82
N SER A 496 0.25 -29.84 57.83
CA SER A 496 1.46 -29.47 57.08
C SER A 496 1.18 -28.26 56.17
N LEU A 497 0.02 -28.24 55.50
CA LEU A 497 -0.40 -27.08 54.71
C LEU A 497 -0.58 -25.85 55.60
N GLU A 498 -1.28 -25.99 56.71
CA GLU A 498 -1.50 -24.90 57.68
C GLU A 498 -0.17 -24.32 58.14
N TRP A 499 0.78 -25.19 58.53
CA TRP A 499 2.12 -24.77 58.94
C TRP A 499 2.86 -24.04 57.83
N ALA A 500 2.88 -24.59 56.61
CA ALA A 500 3.59 -24.01 55.49
C ALA A 500 3.05 -22.63 55.10
N VAL A 501 1.72 -22.46 55.08
CA VAL A 501 1.08 -21.16 54.82
C VAL A 501 1.39 -20.17 55.94
N LYS A 502 1.25 -20.56 57.20
CA LYS A 502 1.60 -19.69 58.35
C LYS A 502 3.07 -19.27 58.32
N TYR A 503 3.96 -20.19 57.98
CA TYR A 503 5.39 -19.92 57.83
C TYR A 503 5.65 -18.91 56.70
N ALA A 504 4.99 -19.07 55.54
CA ALA A 504 5.07 -18.11 54.44
C ALA A 504 4.56 -16.71 54.83
N LEU A 505 3.59 -16.63 55.74
CA LEU A 505 3.10 -15.38 56.34
C LEU A 505 4.02 -14.84 57.46
N GLY A 506 5.16 -15.47 57.73
CA GLY A 506 6.10 -15.06 58.77
C GLY A 506 5.66 -15.39 60.20
N LYS A 507 4.61 -16.19 60.39
CA LYS A 507 4.12 -16.57 61.72
C LYS A 507 5.00 -17.68 62.30
N GLN A 508 5.50 -17.45 63.51
CA GLN A 508 6.44 -18.36 64.21
C GLN A 508 5.75 -19.22 65.29
N SER A 509 4.43 -19.09 65.49
CA SER A 509 3.67 -19.83 66.50
C SER A 509 2.51 -20.58 65.88
N SER A 510 2.35 -21.87 66.21
CA SER A 510 1.25 -22.72 65.77
C SER A 510 -0.13 -22.21 66.24
N THR A 511 -0.17 -21.44 67.33
CA THR A 511 -1.41 -20.94 67.96
C THR A 511 -2.01 -19.71 67.28
N GLN A 512 -1.23 -18.98 66.46
CA GLN A 512 -1.76 -17.83 65.73
C GLN A 512 -2.50 -18.31 64.48
N PRO A 513 -3.81 -18.02 64.33
CA PRO A 513 -4.53 -18.34 63.10
C PRO A 513 -4.01 -17.51 61.93
N ALA A 514 -4.15 -18.04 60.72
CA ALA A 514 -3.99 -17.29 59.48
C ALA A 514 -5.36 -16.74 59.07
N TYR A 515 -5.43 -15.44 58.82
CA TYR A 515 -6.65 -14.73 58.44
C TYR A 515 -6.75 -14.56 56.93
N LEU A 516 -7.97 -14.35 56.43
CA LEU A 516 -8.23 -14.10 55.02
C LEU A 516 -7.46 -12.88 54.52
N SER A 517 -7.39 -11.81 55.32
CA SER A 517 -6.57 -10.63 55.03
C SER A 517 -5.13 -10.97 54.67
N GLU A 518 -4.50 -11.84 55.46
CA GLU A 518 -3.09 -12.21 55.34
C GLU A 518 -2.86 -13.12 54.13
N VAL A 519 -3.70 -14.13 53.94
CA VAL A 519 -3.52 -15.08 52.81
C VAL A 519 -3.82 -14.46 51.45
N LEU A 520 -4.61 -13.38 51.39
CA LEU A 520 -4.85 -12.63 50.15
C LEU A 520 -3.65 -11.81 49.70
N GLU A 521 -2.67 -11.56 50.57
CA GLU A 521 -1.40 -10.90 50.21
C GLU A 521 -0.42 -11.86 49.52
N LEU A 522 -0.63 -13.18 49.64
CA LEU A 522 0.23 -14.18 49.02
C LEU A 522 0.01 -14.20 47.50
N THR A 523 1.09 -13.90 46.77
CA THR A 523 1.13 -14.00 45.30
C THR A 523 1.99 -15.17 44.81
N SER A 524 2.85 -15.69 45.67
CA SER A 524 3.69 -16.86 45.40
C SER A 524 3.78 -17.71 46.65
N LEU A 525 3.69 -19.03 46.50
CA LEU A 525 3.79 -19.97 47.61
C LEU A 525 4.58 -21.21 47.18
N ASN A 526 5.63 -21.51 47.93
CA ASN A 526 6.42 -22.72 47.75
C ASN A 526 6.10 -23.72 48.86
N LEU A 527 5.50 -24.84 48.47
CA LEU A 527 5.06 -25.93 49.31
C LEU A 527 5.75 -27.25 48.93
N ASP A 528 6.95 -27.19 48.34
CA ASP A 528 7.77 -28.35 48.00
C ASP A 528 8.08 -29.21 49.24
N GLY A 529 7.72 -30.50 49.20
CA GLY A 529 8.22 -31.47 50.17
C GLY A 529 7.61 -31.40 51.58
N TYR A 530 6.50 -30.67 51.76
CA TYR A 530 5.85 -30.53 53.08
C TYR A 530 5.01 -31.75 53.50
N GLY A 531 4.84 -32.74 52.62
CA GLY A 531 4.06 -33.95 52.88
C GLY A 531 2.56 -33.71 52.91
N ILE A 532 2.08 -32.70 52.18
CA ILE A 532 0.69 -32.26 52.12
C ILE A 532 -0.17 -33.32 51.41
N LYS A 533 -1.36 -33.57 51.96
CA LYS A 533 -2.35 -34.55 51.45
C LYS A 533 -3.71 -33.94 51.13
N ASP A 534 -4.04 -32.79 51.73
CA ASP A 534 -5.33 -32.10 51.53
C ASP A 534 -5.06 -30.60 51.34
N LEU A 535 -5.65 -30.03 50.27
CA LEU A 535 -5.47 -28.62 49.90
C LEU A 535 -6.55 -27.70 50.50
N THR A 536 -7.52 -28.24 51.25
CA THR A 536 -8.63 -27.46 51.80
C THR A 536 -8.12 -26.29 52.65
N GLY A 537 -8.61 -25.09 52.34
CA GLY A 537 -8.15 -23.82 52.92
C GLY A 537 -7.27 -23.02 51.96
N LEU A 538 -6.55 -23.67 51.04
CA LEU A 538 -5.75 -22.98 50.03
C LEU A 538 -6.61 -22.23 49.00
N ASP A 539 -7.90 -22.58 48.85
CA ASP A 539 -8.84 -21.84 48.01
C ASP A 539 -9.13 -20.41 48.49
N ALA A 540 -8.69 -20.04 49.70
CA ALA A 540 -8.70 -18.67 50.18
C ALA A 540 -7.59 -17.81 49.57
N CYS A 541 -6.51 -18.42 49.07
CA CYS A 541 -5.34 -17.75 48.49
C CYS A 541 -5.56 -17.36 47.02
N VAL A 542 -6.71 -16.77 46.68
CA VAL A 542 -7.15 -16.54 45.29
C VAL A 542 -6.28 -15.59 44.47
N ASN A 543 -5.39 -14.83 45.13
CA ASN A 543 -4.45 -13.91 44.48
C ASN A 543 -3.09 -14.58 44.13
N LEU A 544 -2.95 -15.89 44.37
CA LEU A 544 -1.75 -16.64 43.98
C LEU A 544 -1.56 -16.66 42.46
N ARG A 545 -0.35 -16.31 42.04
CA ARG A 545 0.13 -16.42 40.65
C ARG A 545 1.12 -17.56 40.47
N SER A 546 1.82 -17.95 41.53
CA SER A 546 2.81 -19.02 41.52
C SER A 546 2.58 -19.97 42.69
N LEU A 547 2.44 -21.26 42.37
CA LEU A 547 2.23 -22.31 43.36
C LEU A 547 3.11 -23.51 43.04
N ASP A 548 4.00 -23.84 43.96
CA ASP A 548 4.84 -25.03 43.88
C ASP A 548 4.38 -26.04 44.92
N LEU A 549 3.87 -27.18 44.46
CA LEU A 549 3.34 -28.30 45.25
C LEU A 549 4.10 -29.59 44.96
N ARG A 550 5.32 -29.50 44.40
CA ARG A 550 6.09 -30.69 44.06
C ARG A 550 6.44 -31.54 45.30
N ASN A 551 6.69 -32.83 45.10
CA ASN A 551 7.14 -33.75 46.16
C ASN A 551 6.17 -33.82 47.36
N ASN A 552 4.86 -33.87 47.11
CA ASN A 552 3.84 -34.05 48.14
C ASN A 552 3.07 -35.38 47.92
N PHE A 553 1.97 -35.58 48.65
CA PHE A 553 1.17 -36.81 48.60
C PHE A 553 -0.26 -36.51 48.12
N LEU A 554 -0.40 -35.60 47.15
CA LEU A 554 -1.70 -35.17 46.63
C LEU A 554 -2.31 -36.24 45.73
N LYS A 555 -3.65 -36.32 45.79
CA LYS A 555 -4.49 -37.12 44.90
C LYS A 555 -5.46 -36.21 44.14
N ALA A 556 -6.00 -36.71 43.03
CA ALA A 556 -6.90 -35.94 42.16
C ALA A 556 -8.12 -35.33 42.89
N SER A 557 -8.69 -36.01 43.89
CA SER A 557 -9.83 -35.52 44.67
C SER A 557 -9.55 -34.20 45.41
N GLN A 558 -8.28 -33.92 45.68
CA GLN A 558 -7.82 -32.76 46.45
C GLN A 558 -7.54 -31.54 45.57
N LEU A 559 -7.44 -31.72 44.26
CA LEU A 559 -7.15 -30.63 43.32
C LEU A 559 -8.35 -29.73 43.06
N SER A 560 -9.57 -30.11 43.48
CA SER A 560 -10.78 -29.30 43.27
C SER A 560 -10.65 -27.86 43.80
N VAL A 561 -9.85 -27.68 44.86
CA VAL A 561 -9.46 -26.39 45.44
C VAL A 561 -8.78 -25.46 44.42
N LEU A 562 -7.94 -26.02 43.54
CA LEU A 562 -7.19 -25.24 42.55
C LEU A 562 -8.10 -24.55 41.53
N GLN A 563 -9.32 -25.04 41.30
CA GLN A 563 -10.27 -24.42 40.35
C GLN A 563 -10.63 -22.97 40.72
N LYS A 564 -10.46 -22.59 41.99
CA LYS A 564 -10.70 -21.22 42.48
C LYS A 564 -9.48 -20.30 42.33
N LEU A 565 -8.29 -20.85 42.08
CA LEU A 565 -7.04 -20.12 41.92
C LEU A 565 -6.82 -19.75 40.45
N THR A 566 -7.80 -19.08 39.84
CA THR A 566 -7.85 -18.81 38.39
C THR A 566 -6.79 -17.83 37.90
N GLU A 567 -6.11 -17.13 38.82
CA GLU A 567 -5.02 -16.20 38.54
C GLU A 567 -3.64 -16.90 38.48
N LEU A 568 -3.56 -18.22 38.66
CA LEU A 568 -2.30 -18.96 38.56
C LEU A 568 -1.68 -18.86 37.15
N GLU A 569 -0.41 -18.47 37.13
CA GLU A 569 0.46 -18.41 35.94
C GLU A 569 1.52 -19.52 35.99
N TYR A 570 1.93 -19.95 37.19
CA TYR A 570 2.88 -21.01 37.44
C TYR A 570 2.29 -22.05 38.39
N LEU A 571 2.29 -23.32 37.98
CA LEU A 571 1.87 -24.43 38.81
C LEU A 571 2.82 -25.62 38.66
N ASN A 572 3.39 -26.06 39.78
CA ASN A 572 4.17 -27.29 39.84
C ASN A 572 3.50 -28.32 40.75
N LEU A 573 3.15 -29.48 40.19
CA LEU A 573 2.53 -30.63 40.84
C LEU A 573 3.40 -31.90 40.65
N ARG A 574 4.66 -31.74 40.29
CA ARG A 574 5.58 -32.85 40.04
C ARG A 574 5.72 -33.77 41.24
N ASN A 575 5.86 -35.07 41.01
CA ASN A 575 6.11 -36.05 42.06
C ASN A 575 5.03 -36.02 43.14
N ASN A 576 3.81 -36.35 42.72
CA ASN A 576 2.63 -36.59 43.56
C ASN A 576 1.97 -37.92 43.10
N ASP A 577 0.81 -38.26 43.66
CA ASP A 577 0.04 -39.48 43.32
C ASP A 577 -1.20 -39.14 42.46
N LEU A 578 -1.07 -38.26 41.47
CA LEU A 578 -2.20 -37.78 40.67
C LEU A 578 -2.57 -38.77 39.55
N GLU A 579 -3.80 -39.27 39.57
CA GLU A 579 -4.35 -40.13 38.50
C GLU A 579 -5.05 -39.36 37.37
N GLN A 580 -5.48 -38.12 37.66
CA GLN A 580 -6.15 -37.23 36.72
C GLN A 580 -6.00 -35.77 37.16
N VAL A 581 -6.21 -34.84 36.23
CA VAL A 581 -6.01 -33.39 36.43
C VAL A 581 -7.19 -32.55 35.93
N ASP A 582 -8.42 -33.07 36.04
CA ASP A 582 -9.65 -32.36 35.61
C ASP A 582 -9.81 -30.97 36.23
N ALA A 583 -9.31 -30.77 37.44
CA ALA A 583 -9.36 -29.49 38.12
C ALA A 583 -8.54 -28.38 37.44
N LEU A 584 -7.64 -28.71 36.51
CA LEU A 584 -6.80 -27.72 35.83
C LEU A 584 -7.46 -27.09 34.59
N ARG A 585 -8.59 -27.62 34.11
CA ARG A 585 -9.25 -27.22 32.84
C ARG A 585 -9.42 -25.71 32.66
N ASN A 586 -9.71 -25.00 33.76
CA ASN A 586 -10.03 -23.57 33.74
C ASN A 586 -8.86 -22.67 34.16
N LEU A 587 -7.68 -23.22 34.42
CA LEU A 587 -6.49 -22.44 34.78
C LEU A 587 -5.81 -21.90 33.51
N THR A 588 -6.58 -21.24 32.65
CA THR A 588 -6.16 -20.81 31.31
C THR A 588 -5.11 -19.71 31.30
N LYS A 589 -4.76 -19.16 32.48
CA LYS A 589 -3.68 -18.19 32.66
C LYS A 589 -2.31 -18.84 32.86
N LEU A 590 -2.24 -20.16 33.03
CA LEU A 590 -0.97 -20.88 33.19
C LEU A 590 -0.06 -20.69 31.98
N THR A 591 1.17 -20.27 32.27
CA THR A 591 2.30 -20.21 31.32
C THR A 591 3.33 -21.29 31.61
N HIS A 592 3.35 -21.80 32.85
CA HIS A 592 4.16 -22.94 33.27
C HIS A 592 3.31 -23.97 33.99
N LEU A 593 3.41 -25.23 33.56
CA LEU A 593 2.79 -26.37 34.22
C LEU A 593 3.75 -27.56 34.26
N ASP A 594 4.00 -28.07 35.45
CA ASP A 594 4.73 -29.32 35.66
C ASP A 594 3.82 -30.32 36.38
N ILE A 595 3.40 -31.36 35.66
CA ILE A 595 2.63 -32.50 36.19
C ILE A 595 3.37 -33.82 35.95
N SER A 596 4.68 -33.74 35.74
CA SER A 596 5.55 -34.91 35.52
C SER A 596 5.69 -35.75 36.79
N VAL A 597 6.10 -37.01 36.66
CA VAL A 597 6.28 -37.93 37.80
C VAL A 597 4.99 -38.05 38.61
N ASN A 598 3.93 -38.53 37.97
CA ASN A 598 2.62 -38.81 38.55
C ASN A 598 2.10 -40.13 37.94
N ILE A 599 0.80 -40.42 38.08
CA ILE A 599 0.14 -41.61 37.50
C ILE A 599 -1.05 -41.21 36.62
N ILE A 600 -0.91 -40.10 35.90
CA ILE A 600 -2.00 -39.50 35.11
C ILE A 600 -2.28 -40.37 33.89
N LYS A 601 -3.56 -40.69 33.67
CA LYS A 601 -4.03 -41.57 32.58
C LYS A 601 -4.54 -40.81 31.36
N ASP A 602 -4.85 -39.53 31.49
CA ASP A 602 -5.40 -38.69 30.41
C ASP A 602 -4.99 -37.21 30.56
N PHE A 603 -4.43 -36.64 29.49
CA PHE A 603 -4.05 -35.22 29.40
C PHE A 603 -5.11 -34.34 28.70
N ALA A 604 -6.27 -34.88 28.31
CA ALA A 604 -7.38 -34.09 27.77
C ALA A 604 -7.79 -32.86 28.63
N PRO A 605 -7.70 -32.88 29.98
CA PRO A 605 -7.99 -31.70 30.79
C PRO A 605 -7.13 -30.46 30.50
N ILE A 606 -5.92 -30.62 29.95
CA ILE A 606 -5.01 -29.49 29.70
C ILE A 606 -5.04 -28.98 28.25
N ARG A 607 -5.89 -29.56 27.39
CA ARG A 607 -5.96 -29.23 25.94
C ARG A 607 -6.18 -27.75 25.64
N ASP A 608 -6.92 -27.05 26.50
CA ASP A 608 -7.30 -25.66 26.29
C ASP A 608 -6.38 -24.66 27.02
N LEU A 609 -5.29 -25.15 27.65
CA LEU A 609 -4.26 -24.33 28.30
C LEU A 609 -3.26 -23.77 27.28
N THR A 610 -3.75 -23.05 26.27
CA THR A 610 -2.98 -22.63 25.10
C THR A 610 -1.93 -21.54 25.37
N ARG A 611 -1.77 -21.10 26.62
CA ARG A 611 -0.78 -20.09 27.04
C ARG A 611 0.51 -20.68 27.61
N LEU A 612 0.56 -22.00 27.75
CA LEU A 612 1.74 -22.68 28.22
C LEU A 612 2.93 -22.41 27.30
N THR A 613 4.02 -21.96 27.90
CA THR A 613 5.35 -21.87 27.27
C THR A 613 6.31 -22.92 27.82
N SER A 614 6.03 -23.43 29.02
CA SER A 614 6.76 -24.52 29.67
C SER A 614 5.77 -25.61 30.12
N LEU A 615 5.97 -26.85 29.66
CA LEU A 615 5.08 -27.96 30.00
C LEU A 615 5.86 -29.27 30.19
N TYR A 616 5.73 -29.86 31.37
CA TYR A 616 6.42 -31.11 31.74
C TYR A 616 5.41 -32.20 32.07
N LEU A 617 5.46 -33.30 31.33
CA LEU A 617 4.48 -34.40 31.34
C LEU A 617 5.10 -35.79 31.53
N GLU A 618 6.42 -35.93 31.44
CA GLU A 618 7.06 -37.25 31.48
C GLU A 618 6.79 -38.00 32.79
N SER A 619 6.99 -39.33 32.76
CA SER A 619 6.79 -40.21 33.92
C SER A 619 5.34 -40.17 34.45
N ASN A 620 4.38 -40.37 33.55
CA ASN A 620 2.96 -40.60 33.84
C ASN A 620 2.50 -41.92 33.21
N ASP A 621 1.29 -42.39 33.54
CA ASP A 621 0.73 -43.65 33.04
C ASP A 621 0.38 -43.62 31.54
N THR A 622 0.12 -42.43 30.99
CA THR A 622 -0.11 -42.23 29.55
C THR A 622 1.06 -41.51 28.86
N GLN A 623 1.28 -41.87 27.59
CA GLN A 623 2.18 -41.17 26.67
C GLN A 623 1.41 -40.51 25.51
N ASP A 624 0.08 -40.45 25.58
CA ASP A 624 -0.72 -39.73 24.59
C ASP A 624 -0.67 -38.22 24.84
N TYR A 625 0.29 -37.56 24.20
CA TYR A 625 0.46 -36.11 24.27
C TYR A 625 -0.39 -35.34 23.26
N SER A 626 -1.23 -36.01 22.46
CA SER A 626 -2.05 -35.38 21.42
C SER A 626 -2.95 -34.23 21.90
N PRO A 627 -3.42 -34.18 23.17
CA PRO A 627 -4.13 -33.00 23.69
C PRO A 627 -3.32 -31.69 23.63
N THR A 628 -1.99 -31.75 23.57
CA THR A 628 -1.12 -30.56 23.54
C THR A 628 -0.88 -30.00 22.14
N ARG A 629 -1.35 -30.68 21.08
CA ARG A 629 -1.00 -30.40 19.68
C ARG A 629 -1.26 -28.96 19.24
N ALA A 630 -2.31 -28.32 19.75
CA ALA A 630 -2.69 -26.97 19.37
C ALA A 630 -1.66 -25.90 19.78
N TYR A 631 -0.94 -26.10 20.89
CA TYR A 631 0.00 -25.11 21.45
C TYR A 631 1.43 -25.65 21.57
N TYR A 632 1.70 -26.90 21.19
CA TYR A 632 3.04 -27.48 21.20
C TYR A 632 4.12 -26.66 20.45
N PRO A 633 3.86 -26.06 19.27
CA PRO A 633 4.84 -25.21 18.60
C PRO A 633 5.26 -23.97 19.41
N MET A 634 4.45 -23.58 20.40
CA MET A 634 4.67 -22.41 21.26
C MET A 634 5.46 -22.76 22.53
N LEU A 635 5.59 -24.06 22.86
CA LEU A 635 6.34 -24.54 24.02
C LEU A 635 7.85 -24.33 23.80
N LYS A 636 8.43 -23.45 24.61
CA LYS A 636 9.87 -23.18 24.68
C LYS A 636 10.57 -24.28 25.48
N GLU A 637 9.96 -24.73 26.56
CA GLU A 637 10.49 -25.75 27.47
C GLU A 637 9.49 -26.91 27.58
N LYS A 638 9.99 -28.14 27.41
CA LYS A 638 9.19 -29.37 27.47
C LYS A 638 10.07 -30.59 27.62
N ASP A 639 9.54 -31.64 28.24
CA ASP A 639 10.22 -32.94 28.41
C ASP A 639 9.73 -34.02 27.45
N PHE A 640 8.73 -33.76 26.61
CA PHE A 640 8.13 -34.77 25.71
C PHE A 640 8.16 -34.38 24.22
N THR A 641 7.92 -35.36 23.35
CA THR A 641 7.80 -35.19 21.89
C THR A 641 6.44 -35.67 21.38
N LEU A 642 5.83 -34.91 20.47
CA LEU A 642 4.47 -35.11 19.93
C LEU A 642 4.39 -36.01 18.69
#